data_AF-A0A9P4YZN1-F1
#
_entry.id   AF-A0A9P4YZN1-F1
#
_cell.length_a   1.000
_cell.length_b   1.000
_cell.length_c   1.000
_cell.angle_alpha   90.00
_cell.angle_beta   90.00
_cell.angle_gamma   90.00
#
_symmetry.space_group_name_H-M   'P 1'
#
loop_
_entity.id
_entity.type
_entity.pdbx_description
1 polymer ?
#
loop_
_entity_poly.entity_id
_entity_poly.type
_entity_poly.pdbx_seq_one_letter_code
_entity_poly.pdbx_strand_id
1 'polypeptide(L)'
;MSKFSLTGRVAIVTGGSRGCGYAFAQGLAEAGADVAIFDILETAEESVQDLIRDNGIRAKAYVVDVTSLESLKEGFAAVHKDFDGKLDILVACAGVNKNVHFLDTEEEDFDRLFSVNCKGVYFSAKLAAKAMIANGTKCGSIVLVASIASYMAIRSQRSSAYCGTKGSVRAMVAPIAAELNEYGIRVNSVSPGYVRTAMTEPFPDLLDSWKDEIMNHRVAQPDDIKGACVFLASDASKYCTGSDILVDGGVTKCGSSCVSRDLVLEAEDYGIVDSFLHFFVVSEPSRLIKSTTMAIDWTPYKDMPGLAGKVAVVTGSTSGIGFQTVKHLAAKGAKVYLTARTEAKARMAQEEQIKLNPGLSASQLPWVVADFDFPEAAAAAAADIRSREGKVDLLTFRNSQALGLTTSREREKRHIGHFAFTNGILPLMRKAALSPDADVRIIVVSSSAQYAVLPASYPFDFTKPDLLYGKLPYVPLSYKLLRAAVINVDMFRYGISKLANALFAKQLQALLDKQGVPIAVLAIHPGSVRSDDVHTVFKPYVWPILSRMFVPTDKGSFNTLFAATAKEIRREPKRYLGKYMEPIGAVRPGHPLLQSEKQAQGLWDTTQSEVERYLAAKGSPPLLECIGTALSAMASYLITGVSRGIGFEFLRQLSSNPKNTVIGLVRNKVATEDKIRKELGERQNVHIFTAYMEDYDSIKRNVANVSQITGGKLDVIIANAAFISILSGFDALSTLGDSPDKLTTDLVESFKVNTVGNIHLFNLFMPLILKGNTKKVIYISSSMGHPDFVTKFTLTNAAPYSISKAAMNLAVAKFSAEYSKQNVLFMSICPGVVDTGTLDSLTEEQQARMGEMAKKFAELEPHFKGPATPESAVQHVLAVIDRSSVANGNGGTFVSRFGNQEWL
;
A
#
# COMPACT_ATOMS: atom_id res chain seq x y z
N MET A 1 -20.27 33.32 23.05
CA MET A 1 -19.59 32.21 23.76
C MET A 1 -18.46 32.78 24.61
N SER A 2 -18.55 32.73 25.94
CA SER A 2 -17.58 33.41 26.83
C SER A 2 -16.13 32.89 26.75
N LYS A 3 -15.91 31.63 26.34
CA LYS A 3 -14.56 31.01 26.32
C LYS A 3 -13.61 31.51 25.22
N PHE A 4 -14.14 32.14 24.18
CA PHE A 4 -13.33 32.70 23.07
C PHE A 4 -12.99 34.18 23.26
N SER A 5 -13.55 34.83 24.29
CA SER A 5 -13.22 36.23 24.59
C SER A 5 -11.77 36.35 25.06
N LEU A 6 -11.10 37.36 24.52
CA LEU A 6 -9.75 37.77 24.88
C LEU A 6 -9.73 39.16 25.55
N THR A 7 -10.90 39.66 25.95
CA THR A 7 -11.05 40.97 26.60
C THR A 7 -10.12 41.09 27.80
N GLY A 8 -9.30 42.15 27.80
CA GLY A 8 -8.34 42.44 28.86
C GLY A 8 -6.99 41.71 28.73
N ARG A 9 -6.77 40.95 27.64
CA ARG A 9 -5.48 40.33 27.31
C ARG A 9 -4.69 41.20 26.34
N VAL A 10 -3.36 41.09 26.41
CA VAL A 10 -2.43 41.77 25.49
C VAL A 10 -1.74 40.74 24.59
N ALA A 11 -1.75 40.97 23.28
CA ALA A 11 -1.15 40.09 22.29
C ALA A 11 -0.04 40.80 21.48
N ILE A 12 1.05 40.10 21.23
CA ILE A 12 2.06 40.49 20.23
C ILE A 12 1.90 39.62 18.99
N VAL A 13 1.91 40.23 17.80
CA VAL A 13 1.93 39.52 16.51
C VAL A 13 3.14 39.95 15.69
N THR A 14 4.07 39.03 15.43
CA THR A 14 5.21 39.30 14.54
C THR A 14 4.82 39.13 13.08
N GLY A 15 5.32 39.99 12.18
CA GLY A 15 4.85 40.06 10.79
C GLY A 15 3.37 40.49 10.71
N GLY A 16 2.91 41.28 11.68
CA GLY A 16 1.50 41.61 11.87
C GLY A 16 0.96 42.68 10.95
N SER A 17 1.77 43.28 10.07
CA SER A 17 1.31 44.41 9.24
C SER A 17 0.56 43.98 7.98
N ARG A 18 0.70 42.73 7.53
CA ARG A 18 0.08 42.21 6.30
C ARG A 18 -0.17 40.70 6.33
N GLY A 19 -0.92 40.22 5.32
CA GLY A 19 -1.12 38.79 5.06
C GLY A 19 -1.72 38.04 6.25
N CYS A 20 -1.20 36.83 6.53
CA CYS A 20 -1.69 36.00 7.62
C CYS A 20 -1.49 36.65 9.00
N GLY A 21 -0.37 37.36 9.21
CA GLY A 21 -0.08 38.01 10.49
C GLY A 21 -1.11 39.10 10.82
N TYR A 22 -1.45 39.94 9.84
CA TYR A 22 -2.51 40.92 10.02
C TYR A 22 -3.88 40.28 10.29
N ALA A 23 -4.22 39.19 9.57
CA ALA A 23 -5.48 38.49 9.84
C ALA A 23 -5.53 37.87 11.25
N PHE A 24 -4.39 37.37 11.76
CA PHE A 24 -4.30 36.93 13.15
C PHE A 24 -4.46 38.09 14.13
N ALA A 25 -3.82 39.23 13.89
CA ALA A 25 -3.99 40.44 14.69
C ALA A 25 -5.46 40.89 14.72
N GLN A 26 -6.11 40.91 13.55
CA GLN A 26 -7.54 41.23 13.41
C GLN A 26 -8.43 40.26 14.19
N GLY A 27 -8.22 38.94 14.06
CA GLY A 27 -9.01 37.95 14.80
C GLY A 27 -8.85 38.08 16.33
N LEU A 28 -7.66 38.43 16.81
CA LEU A 28 -7.41 38.68 18.23
C LEU A 28 -8.09 39.97 18.72
N ALA A 29 -8.06 41.04 17.92
CA ALA A 29 -8.74 42.30 18.20
C ALA A 29 -10.28 42.13 18.21
N GLU A 30 -10.85 41.41 17.25
CA GLU A 30 -12.28 41.06 17.19
C GLU A 30 -12.74 40.25 18.42
N ALA A 31 -11.85 39.44 18.99
CA ALA A 31 -12.09 38.72 20.24
C ALA A 31 -11.87 39.58 21.50
N GLY A 32 -11.39 40.82 21.34
CA GLY A 32 -11.24 41.84 22.39
C GLY A 32 -9.83 41.97 23.00
N ALA A 33 -8.80 41.38 22.41
CA ALA A 33 -7.43 41.60 22.87
C ALA A 33 -6.89 42.96 22.43
N ASP A 34 -6.06 43.57 23.28
CA ASP A 34 -5.17 44.66 22.88
C ASP A 34 -4.01 44.07 22.05
N VAL A 35 -3.59 44.75 20.98
CA VAL A 35 -2.68 44.16 19.97
C VAL A 35 -1.45 45.04 19.71
N ALA A 36 -0.27 44.48 19.93
CA ALA A 36 1.01 45.02 19.51
C ALA A 36 1.48 44.33 18.22
N ILE A 37 1.72 45.10 17.16
CA ILE A 37 2.24 44.60 15.87
C ILE A 37 3.75 44.79 15.83
N PHE A 38 4.50 43.71 15.63
CA PHE A 38 5.92 43.74 15.32
C PHE A 38 6.11 43.48 13.84
N ASP A 39 6.76 44.40 13.13
CA ASP A 39 7.07 44.24 11.72
C ASP A 39 8.31 45.04 11.34
N ILE A 40 8.99 44.66 10.27
CA ILE A 40 10.12 45.44 9.74
C ILE A 40 9.64 46.63 8.89
N LEU A 41 8.38 46.59 8.46
CA LEU A 41 7.76 47.66 7.69
C LEU A 41 7.32 48.81 8.60
N GLU A 42 7.73 50.04 8.26
CA GLU A 42 7.30 51.26 8.95
C GLU A 42 5.82 51.61 8.67
N THR A 43 5.21 51.03 7.62
CA THR A 43 3.85 51.34 7.15
C THR A 43 2.74 50.64 7.95
N ALA A 44 3.02 50.17 9.16
CA ALA A 44 2.06 49.44 9.99
C ALA A 44 0.98 50.33 10.64
N GLU A 45 1.10 51.66 10.54
CA GLU A 45 0.18 52.60 11.18
C GLU A 45 -1.26 52.46 10.69
N GLU A 46 -1.49 52.27 9.39
CA GLU A 46 -2.84 52.11 8.82
C GLU A 46 -3.54 50.85 9.39
N SER A 47 -2.84 49.72 9.37
CA SER A 47 -3.28 48.46 9.98
C SER A 47 -3.65 48.61 11.45
N VAL A 48 -2.90 49.41 12.22
CA VAL A 48 -3.21 49.70 13.63
C VAL A 48 -4.46 50.55 13.78
N GLN A 49 -4.61 51.61 12.95
CA GLN A 49 -5.78 52.48 13.01
C GLN A 49 -7.07 51.71 12.68
N ASP A 50 -7.02 50.79 11.73
CA ASP A 50 -8.15 49.89 11.41
C ASP A 50 -8.54 49.02 12.61
N LEU A 51 -7.56 48.38 13.28
CA LEU A 51 -7.82 47.56 14.46
C LEU A 51 -8.48 48.34 15.60
N ILE A 52 -8.00 49.57 15.85
CA ILE A 52 -8.56 50.45 16.89
C ILE A 52 -9.98 50.87 16.53
N ARG A 53 -10.19 51.37 15.30
CA ARG A 53 -11.48 51.86 14.82
C ARG A 53 -12.55 50.78 14.87
N ASP A 54 -12.23 49.58 14.40
CA ASP A 54 -13.23 48.53 14.17
C ASP A 54 -13.56 47.74 15.44
N ASN A 55 -12.67 47.73 16.44
CA ASN A 55 -12.82 46.87 17.63
C ASN A 55 -12.82 47.62 18.98
N GLY A 56 -12.41 48.89 19.02
CA GLY A 56 -12.36 49.69 20.25
C GLY A 56 -11.31 49.21 21.27
N ILE A 57 -10.22 48.62 20.78
CA ILE A 57 -9.10 48.08 21.58
C ILE A 57 -7.88 49.02 21.54
N ARG A 58 -6.87 48.79 22.40
CA ARG A 58 -5.56 49.45 22.27
C ARG A 58 -4.71 48.68 21.27
N ALA A 59 -4.21 49.34 20.23
CA ALA A 59 -3.21 48.76 19.34
C ALA A 59 -2.07 49.73 19.05
N LYS A 60 -0.88 49.18 18.78
CA LYS A 60 0.31 49.94 18.42
C LYS A 60 1.27 49.09 17.59
N ALA A 61 1.95 49.71 16.64
CA ALA A 61 2.97 49.07 15.82
C ALA A 61 4.38 49.44 16.30
N TYR A 62 5.31 48.51 16.10
CA TYR A 62 6.71 48.65 16.44
C TYR A 62 7.56 48.13 15.29
N VAL A 63 8.56 48.92 14.88
CA VAL A 63 9.55 48.51 13.88
C VAL A 63 10.51 47.53 14.54
N VAL A 64 10.35 46.24 14.24
CA VAL A 64 11.10 45.14 14.87
C VAL A 64 11.57 44.15 13.82
N ASP A 65 12.89 43.97 13.72
CA ASP A 65 13.51 42.91 12.94
C ASP A 65 13.70 41.66 13.80
N VAL A 66 12.91 40.62 13.51
CA VAL A 66 12.96 39.34 14.22
C VAL A 66 14.30 38.61 14.11
N THR A 67 15.16 38.95 13.14
CA THR A 67 16.50 38.36 12.99
C THR A 67 17.52 38.95 13.99
N SER A 68 17.22 40.13 14.53
CA SER A 68 18.02 40.88 15.49
C SER A 68 17.49 40.72 16.92
N LEU A 69 18.31 40.11 17.78
CA LEU A 69 17.94 39.91 19.19
C LEU A 69 17.81 41.24 19.94
N GLU A 70 18.62 42.25 19.60
CA GLU A 70 18.53 43.58 20.21
C GLU A 70 17.24 44.28 19.79
N SER A 71 16.89 44.25 18.50
CA SER A 71 15.62 44.82 18.01
C SER A 71 14.40 44.17 18.67
N LEU A 72 14.42 42.84 18.83
CA LEU A 72 13.39 42.14 19.60
C LEU A 72 13.32 42.64 21.05
N LYS A 73 14.45 42.72 21.77
CA LYS A 73 14.48 43.18 23.17
C LYS A 73 13.91 44.60 23.31
N GLU A 74 14.28 45.50 22.41
CA GLU A 74 13.79 46.88 22.38
C GLU A 74 12.26 46.91 22.14
N GLY A 75 11.77 46.14 21.17
CA GLY A 75 10.35 46.00 20.89
C GLY A 75 9.56 45.48 22.10
N PHE A 76 10.03 44.41 22.75
CA PHE A 76 9.40 43.86 23.96
C PHE A 76 9.42 44.86 25.13
N ALA A 77 10.50 45.64 25.29
CA ALA A 77 10.58 46.69 26.31
C ALA A 77 9.59 47.84 26.02
N ALA A 78 9.41 48.21 24.76
CA ALA A 78 8.44 49.23 24.35
C ALA A 78 7.00 48.75 24.59
N VAL A 79 6.66 47.50 24.25
CA VAL A 79 5.34 46.91 24.58
C VAL A 79 5.12 46.87 26.08
N HIS A 80 6.12 46.48 26.87
CA HIS A 80 6.03 46.47 28.33
C HIS A 80 5.68 47.87 28.87
N LYS A 81 6.27 48.93 28.32
CA LYS A 81 5.96 50.31 28.70
C LYS A 81 4.55 50.74 28.29
N ASP A 82 4.16 50.46 27.05
CA ASP A 82 2.92 51.00 26.46
C ASP A 82 1.65 50.23 26.87
N PHE A 83 1.79 48.96 27.30
CA PHE A 83 0.68 48.08 27.66
C PHE A 83 0.70 47.68 29.15
N ASP A 84 1.19 48.58 30.02
CA ASP A 84 1.17 48.43 31.49
C ASP A 84 1.84 47.15 32.00
N GLY A 85 2.92 46.73 31.32
CA GLY A 85 3.69 45.53 31.62
C GLY A 85 3.01 44.20 31.27
N LYS A 86 1.83 44.22 30.66
CA LYS A 86 1.05 43.03 30.33
C LYS A 86 1.42 42.43 28.98
N LEU A 87 1.43 41.10 28.96
CA LEU A 87 1.59 40.25 27.78
C LEU A 87 1.03 38.87 28.12
N ASP A 88 0.08 38.41 27.33
CA ASP A 88 -0.59 37.11 27.52
C ASP A 88 -0.46 36.22 26.29
N ILE A 89 -0.38 36.81 25.10
CA ILE A 89 -0.41 36.07 23.84
C ILE A 89 0.78 36.49 22.95
N LEU A 90 1.47 35.50 22.37
CA LEU A 90 2.38 35.72 21.26
C LEU A 90 1.91 34.93 20.04
N VAL A 91 1.81 35.58 18.89
CA VAL A 91 1.70 34.92 17.59
C VAL A 91 2.99 35.19 16.79
N ALA A 92 3.85 34.19 16.71
CA ALA A 92 5.10 34.27 15.95
C ALA A 92 4.83 33.94 14.47
N CYS A 93 4.39 34.94 13.70
CA CYS A 93 3.98 34.78 12.29
C CYS A 93 5.01 35.28 11.27
N ALA A 94 5.97 36.12 11.66
CA ALA A 94 6.98 36.65 10.74
C ALA A 94 7.69 35.52 9.98
N GLY A 95 7.72 35.63 8.65
CA GLY A 95 8.31 34.60 7.82
C GLY A 95 8.50 35.03 6.36
N VAL A 96 9.49 34.42 5.71
CA VAL A 96 9.82 34.62 4.30
C VAL A 96 9.89 33.28 3.57
N ASN A 97 9.65 33.29 2.27
CA ASN A 97 9.79 32.14 1.38
C ASN A 97 10.57 32.57 0.12
N LYS A 98 11.34 31.65 -0.46
CA LYS A 98 12.00 31.82 -1.75
C LYS A 98 11.77 30.58 -2.60
N ASN A 99 11.17 30.77 -3.77
CA ASN A 99 10.84 29.71 -4.72
C ASN A 99 12.00 29.48 -5.71
N VAL A 100 13.00 28.71 -5.30
CA VAL A 100 14.25 28.45 -6.04
C VAL A 100 14.55 26.95 -6.03
N HIS A 101 15.10 26.43 -7.13
CA HIS A 101 15.46 25.02 -7.23
C HIS A 101 16.50 24.63 -6.17
N PHE A 102 16.45 23.39 -5.68
CA PHE A 102 17.35 22.93 -4.61
C PHE A 102 18.83 23.16 -4.93
N LEU A 103 19.23 22.91 -6.18
CA LEU A 103 20.61 23.06 -6.64
C LEU A 103 21.05 24.53 -6.83
N ASP A 104 20.07 25.44 -6.91
CA ASP A 104 20.30 26.87 -7.17
C ASP A 104 20.07 27.70 -5.90
N THR A 105 19.89 27.05 -4.74
CA THR A 105 19.68 27.73 -3.47
C THR A 105 21.03 28.21 -2.94
N GLU A 106 21.26 29.52 -3.00
CA GLU A 106 22.47 30.15 -2.46
C GLU A 106 22.48 30.12 -0.92
N GLU A 107 23.68 30.12 -0.33
CA GLU A 107 23.88 30.11 1.12
C GLU A 107 23.20 31.30 1.81
N GLU A 108 23.32 32.51 1.23
CA GLU A 108 22.69 33.72 1.77
C GLU A 108 21.15 33.60 1.86
N ASP A 109 20.52 32.97 0.87
CA ASP A 109 19.08 32.75 0.88
C ASP A 109 18.67 31.74 1.94
N PHE A 110 19.46 30.67 2.08
CA PHE A 110 19.26 29.66 3.10
C PHE A 110 19.38 30.27 4.50
N ASP A 111 20.43 31.05 4.74
CA ASP A 111 20.69 31.72 6.02
C ASP A 111 19.61 32.75 6.35
N ARG A 112 19.15 33.52 5.36
CA ARG A 112 18.03 34.45 5.53
C ARG A 112 16.74 33.71 5.91
N LEU A 113 16.42 32.59 5.23
CA LEU A 113 15.25 31.77 5.56
C LEU A 113 15.30 31.26 7.00
N PHE A 114 16.42 30.69 7.44
CA PHE A 114 16.59 30.19 8.81
C PHE A 114 16.63 31.31 9.86
N SER A 115 17.27 32.44 9.54
CA SER A 115 17.34 33.60 10.43
C SER A 115 15.97 34.17 10.75
N VAL A 116 15.09 34.28 9.74
CA VAL A 116 13.73 34.78 9.94
C VAL A 116 12.82 33.70 10.50
N ASN A 117 12.70 32.56 9.80
CA ASN A 117 11.65 31.57 10.07
C ASN A 117 11.94 30.68 11.27
N CYS A 118 13.20 30.46 11.64
CA CYS A 118 13.59 29.59 12.76
C CYS A 118 14.08 30.43 13.95
N LYS A 119 15.18 31.16 13.75
CA LYS A 119 15.82 31.95 14.82
C LYS A 119 14.86 33.04 15.32
N GLY A 120 14.24 33.79 14.42
CA GLY A 120 13.28 34.84 14.80
C GLY A 120 12.08 34.31 15.58
N VAL A 121 11.51 33.19 15.15
CA VAL A 121 10.40 32.51 15.86
C VAL A 121 10.83 32.06 17.26
N TYR A 122 11.97 31.38 17.36
CA TYR A 122 12.47 30.87 18.63
C TYR A 122 12.76 31.97 19.65
N PHE A 123 13.46 33.04 19.23
CA PHE A 123 13.80 34.14 20.15
C PHE A 123 12.61 35.03 20.49
N SER A 124 11.64 35.19 19.58
CA SER A 124 10.36 35.84 19.90
C SER A 124 9.61 35.05 20.97
N ALA A 125 9.49 33.73 20.82
CA ALA A 125 8.85 32.85 21.81
C ALA A 125 9.57 32.90 23.16
N LYS A 126 10.91 32.86 23.17
CA LYS A 126 11.71 32.96 24.39
C LYS A 126 11.49 34.28 25.13
N LEU A 127 11.49 35.41 24.41
CA LEU A 127 11.29 36.74 25.03
C LEU A 127 9.86 36.92 25.52
N ALA A 128 8.86 36.46 24.76
CA ALA A 128 7.47 36.46 25.21
C ALA A 128 7.28 35.59 26.46
N ALA A 129 7.83 34.39 26.50
CA ALA A 129 7.78 33.52 27.67
C ALA A 129 8.41 34.21 28.90
N LYS A 130 9.57 34.85 28.75
CA LYS A 130 10.18 35.64 29.83
C LYS A 130 9.28 36.77 30.33
N ALA A 131 8.65 37.51 29.42
CA ALA A 131 7.73 38.59 29.77
C ALA A 131 6.45 38.08 30.46
N MET A 132 5.89 36.96 29.99
CA MET A 132 4.74 36.28 30.59
C MET A 132 5.05 35.74 32.00
N ILE A 133 6.24 35.18 32.20
CA ILE A 133 6.70 34.74 33.52
C ILE A 133 6.86 35.95 34.45
N ALA A 134 7.50 37.02 33.96
CA ALA A 134 7.76 38.22 34.75
C ALA A 134 6.48 38.95 35.18
N ASN A 135 5.46 39.01 34.32
CA ASN A 135 4.18 39.64 34.65
C ASN A 135 3.18 38.70 35.37
N GLY A 136 3.51 37.41 35.48
CA GLY A 136 2.70 36.43 36.21
C GLY A 136 1.38 36.07 35.55
N THR A 137 1.25 36.17 34.22
CA THR A 137 0.01 35.86 33.50
C THR A 137 -0.51 34.45 33.84
N LYS A 138 -1.84 34.32 33.91
CA LYS A 138 -2.54 33.03 34.10
C LYS A 138 -3.17 32.50 32.82
N CYS A 139 -2.98 33.21 31.71
CA CYS A 139 -3.54 32.87 30.40
C CYS A 139 -2.49 32.87 29.29
N GLY A 140 -1.21 32.61 29.64
CA GLY A 140 -0.10 32.57 28.70
C GLY A 140 -0.32 31.61 27.52
N SER A 141 -0.23 32.14 26.31
CA SER A 141 -0.39 31.38 25.07
C SER A 141 0.61 31.83 24.01
N ILE A 142 1.41 30.89 23.52
CA ILE A 142 2.33 31.10 22.40
C ILE A 142 1.85 30.26 21.22
N VAL A 143 1.62 30.93 20.09
CA VAL A 143 1.18 30.35 18.83
C VAL A 143 2.28 30.55 17.79
N LEU A 144 2.90 29.45 17.36
CA LEU A 144 3.93 29.48 16.32
C LEU A 144 3.31 29.19 14.95
N VAL A 145 3.67 29.95 13.92
CA VAL A 145 3.09 29.75 12.58
C VAL A 145 4.00 28.87 11.73
N ALA A 146 3.61 27.61 11.60
CA ALA A 146 4.26 26.61 10.75
C ALA A 146 3.67 26.67 9.32
N SER A 147 3.45 25.52 8.67
CA SER A 147 2.88 25.42 7.32
C SER A 147 2.55 23.96 6.99
N ILE A 148 1.65 23.72 6.04
CA ILE A 148 1.55 22.40 5.38
C ILE A 148 2.88 21.92 4.76
N ALA A 149 3.80 22.83 4.45
CA ALA A 149 5.15 22.53 3.99
C ALA A 149 5.98 21.73 5.02
N SER A 150 5.57 21.72 6.30
CA SER A 150 6.15 20.90 7.37
C SER A 150 5.69 19.43 7.35
N TYR A 151 4.67 19.11 6.54
CA TYR A 151 4.06 17.79 6.43
C TYR A 151 4.32 17.13 5.09
N MET A 152 4.44 17.93 4.02
CA MET A 152 4.55 17.45 2.66
C MET A 152 5.35 18.40 1.78
N ALA A 153 5.86 17.88 0.67
CA ALA A 153 6.43 18.71 -0.39
C ALA A 153 5.31 19.51 -1.07
N ILE A 154 5.54 20.81 -1.24
CA ILE A 154 4.66 21.69 -2.00
C ILE A 154 4.99 21.50 -3.48
N ARG A 155 4.20 20.68 -4.19
CA ARG A 155 4.57 20.19 -5.53
C ARG A 155 4.73 21.28 -6.57
N SER A 156 3.95 22.35 -6.43
CA SER A 156 3.90 23.53 -7.28
C SER A 156 5.01 24.54 -6.96
N GLN A 157 5.80 24.33 -5.89
CA GLN A 157 6.89 25.23 -5.48
C GLN A 157 8.21 24.48 -5.34
N ARG A 158 9.30 25.13 -5.72
CA ARG A 158 10.68 24.73 -5.46
C ARG A 158 11.13 25.45 -4.20
N SER A 159 10.83 24.91 -3.02
CA SER A 159 11.01 25.62 -1.76
C SER A 159 11.55 24.72 -0.65
N SER A 160 12.56 23.88 -0.96
CA SER A 160 13.09 22.87 -0.03
C SER A 160 13.62 23.46 1.27
N ALA A 161 14.34 24.59 1.20
CA ALA A 161 14.85 25.28 2.39
C ALA A 161 13.70 25.83 3.24
N TYR A 162 12.70 26.46 2.63
CA TYR A 162 11.48 26.91 3.33
C TYR A 162 10.74 25.76 4.03
N CYS A 163 10.52 24.64 3.33
CA CYS A 163 9.93 23.43 3.92
C CYS A 163 10.74 22.97 5.14
N GLY A 164 12.07 22.97 5.04
CA GLY A 164 12.97 22.71 6.16
C GLY A 164 12.71 23.63 7.35
N THR A 165 12.67 24.95 7.13
CA THR A 165 12.43 25.93 8.21
C THR A 165 11.07 25.74 8.88
N LYS A 166 9.99 25.52 8.12
CA LYS A 166 8.65 25.30 8.70
C LYS A 166 8.57 23.95 9.41
N GLY A 167 9.29 22.93 8.92
CA GLY A 167 9.50 21.66 9.63
C GLY A 167 10.16 21.87 10.99
N SER A 168 11.21 22.70 11.05
CA SER A 168 11.88 23.07 12.30
C SER A 168 10.93 23.78 13.28
N VAL A 169 10.15 24.76 12.81
CA VAL A 169 9.16 25.47 13.66
C VAL A 169 8.20 24.48 14.32
N ARG A 170 7.60 23.58 13.52
CA ARG A 170 6.66 22.58 14.03
C ARG A 170 7.33 21.62 15.03
N ALA A 171 8.56 21.20 14.75
CA ALA A 171 9.31 20.30 15.63
C ALA A 171 9.66 20.91 16.99
N MET A 172 9.83 22.24 17.06
CA MET A 172 10.14 22.94 18.32
C MET A 172 8.92 23.11 19.25
N VAL A 173 7.70 22.96 18.75
CA VAL A 173 6.47 23.25 19.52
C VAL A 173 6.34 22.36 20.76
N ALA A 174 6.46 21.04 20.61
CA ALA A 174 6.28 20.12 21.73
C ALA A 174 7.38 20.23 22.81
N PRO A 175 8.68 20.35 22.46
CA PRO A 175 9.73 20.62 23.43
C PRO A 175 9.52 21.94 24.19
N ILE A 176 9.26 23.06 23.49
CA ILE A 176 9.02 24.36 24.15
C ILE A 176 7.77 24.29 25.04
N ALA A 177 6.71 23.61 24.60
CA ALA A 177 5.51 23.39 25.40
C ALA A 177 5.82 22.64 26.71
N ALA A 178 6.66 21.61 26.65
CA ALA A 178 7.06 20.84 27.82
C ALA A 178 7.85 21.70 28.81
N GLU A 179 8.81 22.49 28.32
CA GLU A 179 9.62 23.40 29.13
C GLU A 179 8.81 24.53 29.78
N LEU A 180 7.78 25.04 29.08
CA LEU A 180 6.98 26.16 29.58
C LEU A 180 5.75 25.76 30.39
N ASN A 181 5.44 24.46 30.47
CA ASN A 181 4.28 23.94 31.19
C ASN A 181 4.31 24.26 32.69
N GLU A 182 5.49 24.27 33.33
CA GLU A 182 5.64 24.60 34.75
C GLU A 182 5.19 26.04 35.08
N TYR A 183 5.22 26.94 34.08
CA TYR A 183 4.79 28.33 34.20
C TYR A 183 3.32 28.54 33.80
N GLY A 184 2.60 27.48 33.42
CA GLY A 184 1.23 27.56 32.93
C GLY A 184 1.09 28.23 31.54
N ILE A 185 2.17 28.30 30.77
CA ILE A 185 2.18 28.86 29.41
C ILE A 185 1.99 27.74 28.41
N ARG A 186 0.98 27.86 27.54
CA ARG A 186 0.71 26.87 26.48
C ARG A 186 1.43 27.26 25.20
N VAL A 187 1.99 26.26 24.51
CA VAL A 187 2.66 26.49 23.23
C VAL A 187 2.05 25.56 22.19
N ASN A 188 1.52 26.13 21.12
CA ASN A 188 0.93 25.39 20.01
C ASN A 188 1.37 25.99 18.68
N SER A 189 1.01 25.32 17.59
CA SER A 189 1.22 25.86 16.25
C SER A 189 -0.05 25.84 15.41
N VAL A 190 -0.09 26.76 14.45
CA VAL A 190 -1.03 26.73 13.33
C VAL A 190 -0.22 26.44 12.07
N SER A 191 -0.69 25.51 11.26
CA SER A 191 -0.12 25.15 9.97
C SER A 191 -1.13 25.47 8.85
N PRO A 192 -1.08 26.70 8.28
CA PRO A 192 -1.93 27.07 7.17
C PRO A 192 -1.59 26.31 5.89
N GLY A 193 -2.62 26.06 5.07
CA GLY A 193 -2.48 25.62 3.67
C GLY A 193 -2.15 26.76 2.72
N TYR A 194 -2.66 26.67 1.49
CA TYR A 194 -2.54 27.74 0.50
C TYR A 194 -3.45 28.92 0.88
N VAL A 195 -2.85 30.06 1.21
CA VAL A 195 -3.55 31.30 1.58
C VAL A 195 -3.19 32.41 0.60
N ARG A 196 -4.19 33.16 0.15
CA ARG A 196 -3.99 34.35 -0.69
C ARG A 196 -3.49 35.50 0.18
N THR A 197 -2.24 35.91 -0.03
CA THR A 197 -1.59 36.99 0.72
C THR A 197 -0.72 37.80 -0.25
N ALA A 198 -0.21 38.95 0.18
CA ALA A 198 0.77 39.72 -0.60
C ALA A 198 2.01 38.91 -1.02
N MET A 199 2.34 37.80 -0.32
CA MET A 199 3.43 36.89 -0.70
C MET A 199 3.08 35.98 -1.90
N THR A 200 1.80 35.65 -2.09
CA THR A 200 1.32 34.69 -3.10
C THR A 200 0.54 35.35 -4.24
N GLU A 201 -0.01 36.54 -4.01
CA GLU A 201 -0.77 37.35 -4.96
C GLU A 201 -0.04 37.65 -6.28
N PRO A 202 1.29 37.88 -6.31
CA PRO A 202 2.01 38.07 -7.56
C PRO A 202 2.06 36.83 -8.48
N PHE A 203 1.57 35.67 -8.05
CA PHE A 203 1.64 34.40 -8.78
C PHE A 203 0.23 33.82 -9.07
N PRO A 204 -0.54 34.43 -10.00
CA PRO A 204 -1.91 34.01 -10.30
C PRO A 204 -2.00 32.55 -10.78
N ASP A 205 -1.03 32.10 -11.59
CA ASP A 205 -0.98 30.72 -12.09
C ASP A 205 -0.82 29.69 -10.95
N LEU A 206 -0.05 30.05 -9.91
CA LEU A 206 0.09 29.19 -8.73
C LEU A 206 -1.22 29.14 -7.94
N LEU A 207 -1.88 30.30 -7.74
CA LEU A 207 -3.15 30.38 -7.03
C LEU A 207 -4.25 29.56 -7.71
N ASP A 208 -4.29 29.53 -9.04
CA ASP A 208 -5.24 28.71 -9.79
C ASP A 208 -4.89 27.22 -9.68
N SER A 209 -3.62 26.85 -9.83
CA SER A 209 -3.18 25.45 -9.70
C SER A 209 -3.48 24.85 -8.33
N TRP A 210 -3.42 25.65 -7.27
CA TRP A 210 -3.66 25.18 -5.91
C TRP A 210 -5.12 24.80 -5.65
N LYS A 211 -6.08 25.31 -6.43
CA LYS A 211 -7.50 24.96 -6.27
C LYS A 211 -7.74 23.46 -6.46
N ASP A 212 -6.98 22.82 -7.34
CA ASP A 212 -7.09 21.38 -7.61
C ASP A 212 -6.48 20.52 -6.50
N GLU A 213 -5.51 21.07 -5.75
CA GLU A 213 -4.89 20.38 -4.62
C GLU A 213 -5.74 20.47 -3.33
N ILE A 214 -6.62 21.47 -3.22
CA ILE A 214 -7.41 21.77 -2.03
C ILE A 214 -8.77 21.06 -2.13
N MET A 215 -9.17 20.27 -1.12
CA MET A 215 -10.48 19.59 -1.11
C MET A 215 -11.66 20.58 -1.11
N ASN A 216 -11.47 21.78 -0.57
CA ASN A 216 -12.45 22.86 -0.63
C ASN A 216 -12.50 23.59 -1.99
N HIS A 217 -11.62 23.24 -2.94
CA HIS A 217 -11.53 23.80 -4.30
C HIS A 217 -11.38 25.32 -4.38
N ARG A 218 -10.80 25.92 -3.33
CA ARG A 218 -10.49 27.35 -3.28
C ARG A 218 -9.26 27.58 -2.43
N VAL A 219 -8.46 28.56 -2.82
CA VAL A 219 -7.40 29.12 -1.97
C VAL A 219 -8.06 29.80 -0.77
N ALA A 220 -7.50 29.62 0.42
CA ALA A 220 -7.99 30.27 1.63
C ALA A 220 -7.75 31.78 1.55
N GLN A 221 -8.68 32.56 2.09
CA GLN A 221 -8.46 33.95 2.42
C GLN A 221 -7.80 34.04 3.81
N PRO A 222 -7.07 35.12 4.12
CA PRO A 222 -6.51 35.30 5.46
C PRO A 222 -7.56 35.20 6.58
N ASP A 223 -8.81 35.55 6.30
CA ASP A 223 -9.93 35.41 7.25
C ASP A 223 -10.21 33.94 7.64
N ASP A 224 -10.03 32.99 6.72
CA ASP A 224 -10.32 31.57 6.97
C ASP A 224 -9.41 30.95 8.05
N ILE A 225 -8.23 31.52 8.28
CA ILE A 225 -7.22 30.95 9.18
C ILE A 225 -7.22 31.60 10.57
N LYS A 226 -7.81 32.81 10.71
CA LYS A 226 -7.70 33.57 11.96
C LYS A 226 -8.42 32.93 13.14
N GLY A 227 -9.53 32.22 12.88
CA GLY A 227 -10.30 31.52 13.92
C GLY A 227 -9.49 30.45 14.68
N ALA A 228 -8.56 29.76 14.01
CA ALA A 228 -7.68 28.80 14.66
C ALA A 228 -6.69 29.48 15.62
N CYS A 229 -6.19 30.67 15.27
CA CYS A 229 -5.35 31.46 16.14
C CYS A 229 -6.12 31.93 17.39
N VAL A 230 -7.34 32.44 17.23
CA VAL A 230 -8.21 32.85 18.35
C VAL A 230 -8.53 31.66 19.26
N PHE A 231 -8.81 30.48 18.69
CA PHE A 231 -9.01 29.26 19.48
C PHE A 231 -7.77 28.95 20.34
N LEU A 232 -6.57 28.94 19.75
CA LEU A 232 -5.33 28.64 20.46
C LEU A 232 -4.96 29.70 21.51
N ALA A 233 -5.26 30.98 21.25
CA ALA A 233 -5.02 32.08 22.17
C ALA A 233 -5.99 32.13 23.35
N SER A 234 -7.21 31.60 23.18
CA SER A 234 -8.31 31.71 24.16
C SER A 234 -8.40 30.54 25.13
N ASP A 235 -9.32 30.68 26.10
CA ASP A 235 -9.62 29.63 27.08
C ASP A 235 -10.31 28.41 26.48
N ALA A 236 -10.79 28.51 25.23
CA ALA A 236 -11.35 27.38 24.49
C ALA A 236 -10.32 26.26 24.27
N SER A 237 -9.03 26.57 24.25
CA SER A 237 -7.93 25.61 24.06
C SER A 237 -7.12 25.33 25.34
N LYS A 238 -7.71 25.51 26.52
CA LYS A 238 -7.04 25.29 27.83
C LYS A 238 -6.33 23.94 27.99
N TYR A 239 -6.82 22.90 27.31
CA TYR A 239 -6.24 21.55 27.35
C TYR A 239 -5.34 21.24 26.14
N CYS A 240 -5.02 22.23 25.31
CA CYS A 240 -4.20 22.09 24.11
C CYS A 240 -2.84 22.77 24.34
N THR A 241 -1.78 21.97 24.39
CA THR A 241 -0.37 22.38 24.42
C THR A 241 0.47 21.34 23.68
N GLY A 242 1.58 21.74 23.08
CA GLY A 242 2.43 20.87 22.24
C GLY A 242 1.75 20.41 20.93
N SER A 243 0.63 21.03 20.55
CA SER A 243 -0.20 20.59 19.42
C SER A 243 0.00 21.48 18.18
N ASP A 244 -0.31 20.93 17.01
CA ASP A 244 -0.41 21.67 15.75
C ASP A 244 -1.84 21.59 15.20
N ILE A 245 -2.37 22.72 14.72
CA ILE A 245 -3.67 22.81 14.06
C ILE A 245 -3.44 23.07 12.57
N LEU A 246 -3.79 22.08 11.76
CA LEU A 246 -3.84 22.20 10.29
C LEU A 246 -5.10 22.96 9.86
N VAL A 247 -4.90 24.05 9.12
CA VAL A 247 -5.98 24.82 8.47
C VAL A 247 -5.66 24.93 7.00
N ASP A 248 -5.90 23.85 6.26
CA ASP A 248 -5.37 23.67 4.91
C ASP A 248 -6.40 23.34 3.84
N GLY A 249 -7.69 23.40 4.17
CA GLY A 249 -8.75 23.01 3.24
C GLY A 249 -8.63 21.57 2.74
N GLY A 250 -7.92 20.70 3.48
CA GLY A 250 -7.79 19.28 3.17
C GLY A 250 -6.58 18.86 2.35
N VAL A 251 -5.68 19.78 1.98
CA VAL A 251 -4.52 19.49 1.11
C VAL A 251 -3.67 18.33 1.65
N THR A 252 -3.35 18.32 2.95
CA THR A 252 -2.53 17.27 3.57
C THR A 252 -3.24 15.92 3.70
N LYS A 253 -4.56 15.86 3.45
CA LYS A 253 -5.38 14.64 3.51
C LYS A 253 -5.82 14.15 2.13
N CYS A 254 -5.70 14.97 1.10
CA CYS A 254 -5.95 14.60 -0.29
C CYS A 254 -4.69 13.92 -0.87
N GLY A 255 -4.80 12.64 -1.25
CA GLY A 255 -3.84 12.00 -2.17
C GLY A 255 -4.06 12.50 -3.60
N SER A 256 -3.12 12.26 -4.53
CA SER A 256 -3.07 12.78 -5.92
C SER A 256 -4.29 12.50 -6.85
N SER A 257 -5.48 12.22 -6.32
CA SER A 257 -6.68 11.81 -7.04
C SER A 257 -7.90 12.71 -6.79
N CYS A 258 -7.75 13.89 -6.19
CA CYS A 258 -8.81 14.90 -6.21
C CYS A 258 -8.85 15.53 -7.61
N VAL A 259 -9.43 14.81 -8.56
CA VAL A 259 -9.76 15.35 -9.88
C VAL A 259 -10.85 16.41 -9.68
N SER A 260 -10.62 17.57 -10.28
CA SER A 260 -11.51 18.74 -10.31
C SER A 260 -13.01 18.41 -10.33
N ARG A 261 -13.76 19.23 -9.58
CA ARG A 261 -15.22 19.22 -9.46
C ARG A 261 -15.93 19.56 -10.79
N ASP A 262 -15.21 20.00 -11.81
CA ASP A 262 -15.75 20.41 -13.11
C ASP A 262 -16.14 19.23 -14.01
N LEU A 263 -15.74 18.00 -13.66
CA LEU A 263 -16.26 16.77 -14.28
C LEU A 263 -17.49 16.19 -13.56
N VAL A 264 -18.00 16.86 -12.52
CA VAL A 264 -19.10 16.36 -11.66
C VAL A 264 -20.46 16.99 -12.01
N LEU A 265 -20.53 17.98 -12.90
CA LEU A 265 -21.80 18.63 -13.27
C LEU A 265 -22.54 18.00 -14.46
N GLU A 266 -22.01 16.96 -15.10
CA GLU A 266 -22.72 16.21 -16.17
C GLU A 266 -23.28 14.85 -15.73
N ALA A 267 -23.22 14.50 -14.44
CA ALA A 267 -23.56 13.15 -13.95
C ALA A 267 -24.68 13.10 -12.89
N GLU A 268 -25.49 14.16 -12.74
CA GLU A 268 -26.63 14.17 -11.79
C GLU A 268 -27.95 13.63 -12.35
N ASP A 269 -28.02 13.25 -13.63
CA ASP A 269 -29.12 12.41 -14.12
C ASP A 269 -28.75 10.94 -13.95
N TYR A 270 -29.23 10.30 -12.88
CA TYR A 270 -29.81 8.93 -12.87
C TYR A 270 -30.02 8.48 -11.42
N GLY A 271 -31.25 8.66 -10.95
CA GLY A 271 -31.71 8.17 -9.65
C GLY A 271 -31.56 6.64 -9.54
N ILE A 272 -30.78 6.19 -8.55
CA ILE A 272 -30.56 4.77 -8.23
C ILE A 272 -31.87 4.02 -7.90
N VAL A 273 -32.91 4.75 -7.48
CA VAL A 273 -34.24 4.19 -7.22
C VAL A 273 -34.96 3.82 -8.52
N ASP A 274 -34.73 4.58 -9.59
CA ASP A 274 -35.33 4.31 -10.90
C ASP A 274 -34.63 3.12 -11.58
N SER A 275 -33.30 3.00 -11.49
CA SER A 275 -32.56 1.87 -12.08
C SER A 275 -32.95 0.49 -11.54
N PHE A 276 -33.36 0.38 -10.26
CA PHE A 276 -33.73 -0.92 -9.67
C PHE A 276 -35.17 -1.33 -10.01
N LEU A 277 -36.10 -0.37 -10.12
CA LEU A 277 -37.44 -0.64 -10.64
C LEU A 277 -37.40 -0.85 -12.16
N HIS A 278 -36.60 -0.07 -12.88
CA HIS A 278 -36.41 -0.16 -14.33
C HIS A 278 -35.73 -1.49 -14.75
N PHE A 279 -34.93 -2.11 -13.87
CA PHE A 279 -34.39 -3.48 -14.05
C PHE A 279 -35.49 -4.57 -14.07
N PHE A 280 -36.59 -4.37 -13.35
CA PHE A 280 -37.70 -5.35 -13.27
C PHE A 280 -38.93 -4.95 -14.10
N VAL A 281 -39.22 -3.65 -14.22
CA VAL A 281 -40.40 -3.08 -14.89
C VAL A 281 -40.16 -2.90 -16.40
N VAL A 282 -38.95 -2.54 -16.82
CA VAL A 282 -38.63 -2.40 -18.26
C VAL A 282 -37.89 -3.64 -18.75
N SER A 283 -38.59 -4.76 -18.64
CA SER A 283 -38.39 -5.91 -19.51
C SER A 283 -39.32 -5.83 -20.72
N GLU A 284 -39.58 -4.61 -21.23
CA GLU A 284 -40.06 -4.46 -22.60
C GLU A 284 -38.87 -4.51 -23.58
N PRO A 285 -38.94 -5.28 -24.68
CA PRO A 285 -37.82 -5.50 -25.60
C PRO A 285 -37.28 -4.26 -26.34
N SER A 286 -37.85 -3.08 -26.14
CA SER A 286 -37.79 -1.98 -27.12
C SER A 286 -36.78 -0.85 -26.80
N ARG A 287 -36.08 -0.86 -25.65
CA ARG A 287 -35.09 0.19 -25.31
C ARG A 287 -33.74 -0.31 -24.77
N LEU A 288 -33.27 -1.46 -25.24
CA LEU A 288 -31.86 -1.85 -25.11
C LEU A 288 -31.01 -1.07 -26.13
N ILE A 289 -30.00 -0.33 -25.63
CA ILE A 289 -28.91 0.26 -26.41
C ILE A 289 -28.48 -0.71 -27.52
N LYS A 290 -28.41 -0.20 -28.76
CA LYS A 290 -27.98 -0.94 -29.97
C LYS A 290 -26.62 -1.62 -29.73
N SER A 291 -26.66 -2.84 -29.21
CA SER A 291 -25.54 -3.77 -29.14
C SER A 291 -25.44 -4.44 -30.51
N THR A 292 -24.36 -4.15 -31.23
CA THR A 292 -24.05 -4.60 -32.58
C THR A 292 -23.71 -6.10 -32.70
N THR A 293 -24.05 -6.93 -31.72
CA THR A 293 -23.86 -8.39 -31.79
C THR A 293 -25.15 -9.12 -31.39
N MET A 294 -25.81 -9.72 -32.38
CA MET A 294 -26.95 -10.61 -32.18
C MET A 294 -26.56 -11.79 -31.27
N ALA A 295 -27.45 -12.17 -30.34
CA ALA A 295 -27.30 -13.36 -29.53
C ALA A 295 -27.22 -14.61 -30.43
N ILE A 296 -26.32 -15.54 -30.12
CA ILE A 296 -26.09 -16.74 -30.93
C ILE A 296 -27.12 -17.81 -30.53
N ASP A 297 -27.86 -18.35 -31.51
CA ASP A 297 -28.76 -19.49 -31.32
C ASP A 297 -27.94 -20.78 -31.20
N TRP A 298 -27.50 -21.10 -29.96
CA TRP A 298 -26.68 -22.25 -29.64
C TRP A 298 -27.32 -23.07 -28.51
N THR A 299 -27.35 -24.39 -28.65
CA THR A 299 -27.85 -25.31 -27.61
C THR A 299 -26.95 -26.54 -27.42
N PRO A 300 -26.87 -27.11 -26.21
CA PRO A 300 -26.02 -28.28 -25.98
C PRO A 300 -26.48 -29.54 -26.71
N TYR A 301 -27.75 -29.62 -27.07
CA TYR A 301 -28.29 -30.77 -27.80
C TYR A 301 -27.85 -30.77 -29.27
N LYS A 302 -27.88 -29.59 -29.91
CA LYS A 302 -27.61 -29.41 -31.34
C LYS A 302 -26.13 -29.18 -31.63
N ASP A 303 -25.46 -28.34 -30.84
CA ASP A 303 -24.21 -27.71 -31.26
C ASP A 303 -22.98 -28.14 -30.42
N MET A 304 -23.18 -28.71 -29.23
CA MET A 304 -22.06 -29.11 -28.35
C MET A 304 -21.30 -30.32 -28.93
N PRO A 305 -19.96 -30.22 -29.08
CA PRO A 305 -19.12 -31.28 -29.62
C PRO A 305 -19.05 -32.50 -28.68
N GLY A 306 -18.59 -33.63 -29.23
CA GLY A 306 -18.21 -34.79 -28.41
C GLY A 306 -16.99 -34.48 -27.55
N LEU A 307 -16.98 -35.01 -26.32
CA LEU A 307 -15.98 -34.73 -25.29
C LEU A 307 -15.27 -36.00 -24.80
N ALA A 308 -15.26 -37.06 -25.60
CA ALA A 308 -14.56 -38.29 -25.27
C ALA A 308 -13.07 -38.03 -24.96
N GLY A 309 -12.59 -38.59 -23.84
CA GLY A 309 -11.20 -38.42 -23.39
C GLY A 309 -10.86 -37.04 -22.80
N LYS A 310 -11.86 -36.17 -22.61
CA LYS A 310 -11.72 -34.90 -21.88
C LYS A 310 -12.00 -35.09 -20.40
N VAL A 311 -11.19 -34.46 -19.57
CA VAL A 311 -11.37 -34.42 -18.11
C VAL A 311 -11.86 -33.03 -17.71
N ALA A 312 -13.04 -32.98 -17.09
CA ALA A 312 -13.66 -31.75 -16.61
C ALA A 312 -13.77 -31.74 -15.09
N VAL A 313 -13.63 -30.58 -14.47
CA VAL A 313 -13.89 -30.34 -13.05
C VAL A 313 -15.02 -29.32 -12.94
N VAL A 314 -16.12 -29.69 -12.28
CA VAL A 314 -17.29 -28.83 -12.11
C VAL A 314 -17.48 -28.51 -10.64
N THR A 315 -17.29 -27.24 -10.28
CA THR A 315 -17.52 -26.77 -8.91
C THR A 315 -19.01 -26.52 -8.65
N GLY A 316 -19.46 -26.76 -7.41
CA GLY A 316 -20.88 -26.58 -7.05
C GLY A 316 -21.83 -27.49 -7.83
N SER A 317 -21.41 -28.73 -8.09
CA SER A 317 -22.04 -29.70 -8.98
C SER A 317 -23.20 -30.49 -8.36
N THR A 318 -23.49 -30.31 -7.07
CA THR A 318 -24.51 -31.13 -6.37
C THR A 318 -25.94 -30.69 -6.64
N SER A 319 -26.18 -29.47 -7.15
CA SER A 319 -27.52 -28.97 -7.45
C SER A 319 -27.51 -27.83 -8.48
N GLY A 320 -28.71 -27.49 -9.00
CA GLY A 320 -28.92 -26.35 -9.90
C GLY A 320 -28.09 -26.41 -11.20
N ILE A 321 -27.53 -25.26 -11.61
CA ILE A 321 -26.79 -25.11 -12.87
C ILE A 321 -25.56 -26.04 -12.95
N GLY A 322 -24.85 -26.21 -11.83
CA GLY A 322 -23.65 -27.08 -11.79
C GLY A 322 -24.02 -28.54 -12.05
N PHE A 323 -25.11 -29.00 -11.43
CA PHE A 323 -25.65 -30.33 -11.68
C PHE A 323 -26.05 -30.53 -13.15
N GLN A 324 -26.74 -29.56 -13.76
CA GLN A 324 -27.09 -29.65 -15.19
C GLN A 324 -25.85 -29.58 -16.10
N THR A 325 -24.82 -28.81 -15.72
CA THR A 325 -23.54 -28.76 -16.44
C THR A 325 -22.85 -30.13 -16.44
N VAL A 326 -22.80 -30.81 -15.30
CA VAL A 326 -22.26 -32.20 -15.21
C VAL A 326 -23.02 -33.13 -16.14
N LYS A 327 -24.36 -33.10 -16.09
CA LYS A 327 -25.23 -33.93 -16.94
C LYS A 327 -24.86 -33.80 -18.41
N HIS A 328 -24.78 -32.56 -18.91
CA HIS A 328 -24.50 -32.28 -20.32
C HIS A 328 -23.07 -32.69 -20.73
N LEU A 329 -22.06 -32.35 -19.93
CA LEU A 329 -20.67 -32.71 -20.24
C LEU A 329 -20.45 -34.23 -20.23
N ALA A 330 -21.01 -34.92 -19.24
CA ALA A 330 -20.89 -36.37 -19.13
C ALA A 330 -21.66 -37.09 -20.25
N ALA A 331 -22.85 -36.61 -20.62
CA ALA A 331 -23.62 -37.16 -21.75
C ALA A 331 -22.89 -37.06 -23.11
N LYS A 332 -21.94 -36.13 -23.26
CA LYS A 332 -21.07 -36.03 -24.44
C LYS A 332 -19.76 -36.80 -24.30
N GLY A 333 -19.58 -37.59 -23.24
CA GLY A 333 -18.44 -38.50 -23.06
C GLY A 333 -17.26 -37.96 -22.25
N ALA A 334 -17.38 -36.79 -21.60
CA ALA A 334 -16.35 -36.31 -20.69
C ALA A 334 -16.32 -37.13 -19.39
N LYS A 335 -15.13 -37.29 -18.80
CA LYS A 335 -14.98 -37.66 -17.38
C LYS A 335 -15.11 -36.40 -16.55
N VAL A 336 -16.08 -36.36 -15.64
CA VAL A 336 -16.45 -35.12 -14.92
C VAL A 336 -16.30 -35.29 -13.41
N TYR A 337 -15.38 -34.53 -12.82
CA TYR A 337 -15.22 -34.43 -11.37
C TYR A 337 -16.31 -33.57 -10.75
N LEU A 338 -17.10 -34.17 -9.85
CA LEU A 338 -18.04 -33.49 -9.00
C LEU A 338 -17.33 -32.97 -7.74
N THR A 339 -17.60 -31.73 -7.35
CA THR A 339 -17.16 -31.21 -6.05
C THR A 339 -18.34 -31.09 -5.08
N ALA A 340 -18.16 -31.50 -3.84
CA ALA A 340 -19.15 -31.26 -2.78
C ALA A 340 -18.46 -30.91 -1.46
N ARG A 341 -19.15 -30.20 -0.57
CA ARG A 341 -18.62 -29.90 0.78
C ARG A 341 -18.51 -31.14 1.67
N THR A 342 -19.28 -32.18 1.38
CA THR A 342 -19.28 -33.43 2.15
C THR A 342 -19.37 -34.62 1.20
N GLU A 343 -18.81 -35.74 1.63
CA GLU A 343 -18.87 -37.00 0.90
C GLU A 343 -20.31 -37.46 0.63
N ALA A 344 -21.20 -37.36 1.63
CA ALA A 344 -22.60 -37.73 1.47
C ALA A 344 -23.29 -36.98 0.32
N LYS A 345 -23.07 -35.66 0.21
CA LYS A 345 -23.63 -34.85 -0.88
C LYS A 345 -23.02 -35.20 -2.23
N ALA A 346 -21.73 -35.52 -2.27
CA ALA A 346 -21.07 -35.97 -3.49
C ALA A 346 -21.66 -37.29 -4.01
N ARG A 347 -21.81 -38.28 -3.12
CA ARG A 347 -22.39 -39.59 -3.45
C ARG A 347 -23.83 -39.47 -3.94
N MET A 348 -24.68 -38.73 -3.22
CA MET A 348 -26.07 -38.50 -3.63
C MET A 348 -26.16 -37.86 -5.01
N ALA A 349 -25.34 -36.83 -5.28
CA ALA A 349 -25.33 -36.17 -6.58
C ALA A 349 -24.84 -37.10 -7.70
N GLN A 350 -23.84 -37.93 -7.43
CA GLN A 350 -23.34 -38.93 -8.39
C GLN A 350 -24.41 -39.98 -8.72
N GLU A 351 -25.07 -40.53 -7.70
CA GLU A 351 -26.15 -41.52 -7.87
C GLU A 351 -27.33 -40.94 -8.64
N GLU A 352 -27.72 -39.69 -8.36
CA GLU A 352 -28.79 -39.01 -9.07
C GLU A 352 -28.44 -38.75 -10.54
N GLN A 353 -27.19 -38.37 -10.84
CA GLN A 353 -26.73 -38.20 -12.23
C GLN A 353 -26.79 -39.52 -13.03
N ILE A 354 -26.39 -40.62 -12.41
CA ILE A 354 -26.43 -41.97 -13.01
C ILE A 354 -27.89 -42.40 -13.21
N LYS A 355 -28.76 -42.15 -12.21
CA LYS A 355 -30.19 -42.46 -12.31
C LYS A 355 -30.86 -41.70 -13.47
N LEU A 356 -30.51 -40.43 -13.66
CA LEU A 356 -31.05 -39.61 -14.75
C LEU A 356 -30.46 -39.96 -16.12
N ASN A 357 -29.29 -40.61 -16.17
CA ASN A 357 -28.61 -40.99 -17.41
C ASN A 357 -27.98 -42.39 -17.24
N PRO A 358 -28.74 -43.48 -17.46
CA PRO A 358 -28.30 -44.85 -17.16
C PRO A 358 -27.04 -45.32 -17.91
N GLY A 359 -26.61 -44.60 -18.95
CA GLY A 359 -25.37 -44.86 -19.67
C GLY A 359 -24.09 -44.32 -19.01
N LEU A 360 -24.19 -43.59 -17.89
CA LEU A 360 -23.05 -43.06 -17.14
C LEU A 360 -22.60 -44.03 -16.04
N SER A 361 -21.30 -44.13 -15.83
CA SER A 361 -20.71 -44.93 -14.74
C SER A 361 -20.16 -44.06 -13.61
N ALA A 362 -20.01 -44.64 -12.42
CA ALA A 362 -19.34 -43.98 -11.29
C ALA A 362 -17.88 -43.59 -11.62
N SER A 363 -17.19 -44.36 -12.45
CA SER A 363 -15.81 -44.07 -12.90
C SER A 363 -15.74 -42.87 -13.84
N GLN A 364 -16.82 -42.59 -14.59
CA GLN A 364 -16.94 -41.40 -15.43
C GLN A 364 -17.29 -40.14 -14.61
N LEU A 365 -17.88 -40.31 -13.43
CA LEU A 365 -18.32 -39.24 -12.54
C LEU A 365 -17.59 -39.27 -11.19
N PRO A 366 -16.24 -39.21 -11.14
CA PRO A 366 -15.52 -39.17 -9.87
C PRO A 366 -15.91 -37.93 -9.06
N TRP A 367 -15.70 -37.96 -7.75
CA TRP A 367 -15.97 -36.81 -6.89
C TRP A 367 -14.81 -36.51 -5.95
N VAL A 368 -14.76 -35.27 -5.48
CA VAL A 368 -13.81 -34.78 -4.48
C VAL A 368 -14.55 -33.93 -3.44
N VAL A 369 -14.16 -34.06 -2.18
CA VAL A 369 -14.62 -33.17 -1.12
C VAL A 369 -13.84 -31.87 -1.22
N ALA A 370 -14.54 -30.77 -1.49
CA ALA A 370 -13.96 -29.44 -1.61
C ALA A 370 -14.82 -28.44 -0.85
N ASP A 371 -14.27 -27.89 0.22
CA ASP A 371 -14.84 -26.74 0.90
C ASP A 371 -14.08 -25.47 0.52
N PHE A 372 -14.71 -24.65 -0.30
CA PHE A 372 -14.12 -23.40 -0.76
C PHE A 372 -14.20 -22.26 0.27
N ASP A 373 -14.82 -22.50 1.44
CA ASP A 373 -14.75 -21.58 2.57
C ASP A 373 -13.36 -21.61 3.25
N PHE A 374 -12.49 -22.57 2.87
CA PHE A 374 -11.18 -22.80 3.46
C PHE A 374 -10.10 -23.04 2.37
N PRO A 375 -9.12 -22.13 2.19
CA PRO A 375 -8.06 -22.26 1.18
C PRO A 375 -7.26 -23.57 1.25
N GLU A 376 -7.01 -24.08 2.45
CA GLU A 376 -6.32 -25.34 2.72
C GLU A 376 -7.13 -26.55 2.21
N ALA A 377 -8.44 -26.56 2.44
CA ALA A 377 -9.33 -27.62 1.96
C ALA A 377 -9.47 -27.58 0.44
N ALA A 378 -9.56 -26.38 -0.13
CA ALA A 378 -9.55 -26.17 -1.57
C ALA A 378 -8.23 -26.62 -2.21
N ALA A 379 -7.08 -26.28 -1.63
CA ALA A 379 -5.78 -26.72 -2.11
C ALA A 379 -5.60 -28.26 -2.01
N ALA A 380 -6.10 -28.87 -0.94
CA ALA A 380 -6.11 -30.32 -0.75
C ALA A 380 -6.99 -31.04 -1.79
N ALA A 381 -8.18 -30.51 -2.08
CA ALA A 381 -9.05 -31.05 -3.13
C ALA A 381 -8.39 -31.00 -4.52
N ALA A 382 -7.67 -29.89 -4.82
CA ALA A 382 -6.88 -29.81 -6.04
C ALA A 382 -5.74 -30.84 -6.07
N ALA A 383 -5.07 -31.06 -4.93
CA ALA A 383 -4.00 -32.06 -4.80
C ALA A 383 -4.52 -33.49 -5.00
N ASP A 384 -5.70 -33.80 -4.50
CA ASP A 384 -6.36 -35.10 -4.70
C ASP A 384 -6.71 -35.34 -6.18
N ILE A 385 -7.15 -34.32 -6.91
CA ILE A 385 -7.33 -34.45 -8.36
C ILE A 385 -5.97 -34.66 -9.06
N ARG A 386 -4.92 -33.94 -8.66
CA ARG A 386 -3.56 -34.10 -9.22
C ARG A 386 -2.97 -35.49 -9.02
N SER A 387 -3.29 -36.16 -7.92
CA SER A 387 -2.79 -37.52 -7.67
C SER A 387 -3.49 -38.57 -8.54
N ARG A 388 -4.71 -38.28 -9.01
CA ARG A 388 -5.56 -39.21 -9.78
C ARG A 388 -5.54 -38.96 -11.28
N GLU A 389 -5.24 -37.73 -11.71
CA GLU A 389 -5.34 -37.31 -13.10
C GLU A 389 -4.01 -36.80 -13.66
N GLY A 390 -3.72 -37.18 -14.90
CA GLY A 390 -2.56 -36.68 -15.64
C GLY A 390 -2.80 -35.32 -16.30
N LYS A 391 -4.06 -34.89 -16.46
CA LYS A 391 -4.47 -33.65 -17.13
C LYS A 391 -5.88 -33.22 -16.73
N VAL A 392 -6.19 -31.94 -16.92
CA VAL A 392 -7.57 -31.39 -16.81
C VAL A 392 -7.80 -30.47 -18.02
N ASP A 393 -8.82 -30.78 -18.82
CA ASP A 393 -9.15 -30.01 -20.02
C ASP A 393 -10.12 -28.85 -19.70
N LEU A 394 -11.07 -29.06 -18.78
CA LEU A 394 -12.12 -28.06 -18.48
C LEU A 394 -12.24 -27.83 -16.98
N LEU A 395 -12.25 -26.57 -16.58
CA LEU A 395 -12.56 -26.15 -15.20
C LEU A 395 -13.73 -25.18 -15.22
N THR A 396 -14.86 -25.57 -14.63
CA THR A 396 -16.01 -24.67 -14.46
C THR A 396 -16.15 -24.26 -13.01
N PHE A 397 -16.19 -22.95 -12.82
CA PHE A 397 -16.07 -22.31 -11.54
C PHE A 397 -17.37 -21.58 -11.14
N ARG A 398 -18.09 -22.06 -10.12
CA ARG A 398 -19.38 -21.55 -9.65
C ARG A 398 -19.38 -21.36 -8.14
N ASN A 399 -19.43 -20.09 -7.71
CA ASN A 399 -19.83 -19.74 -6.35
C ASN A 399 -21.36 -19.75 -6.27
N SER A 400 -21.96 -20.82 -5.73
CA SER A 400 -23.38 -21.16 -5.92
C SER A 400 -24.35 -20.73 -4.82
N GLN A 401 -23.94 -20.11 -3.71
CA GLN A 401 -24.92 -19.75 -2.67
C GLN A 401 -25.49 -18.35 -2.84
N ALA A 402 -26.81 -18.28 -3.00
CA ALA A 402 -27.60 -17.10 -2.67
C ALA A 402 -27.46 -16.83 -1.17
N LEU A 403 -27.27 -15.56 -0.83
CA LEU A 403 -27.03 -15.10 0.53
C LEU A 403 -28.24 -15.30 1.45
N GLY A 404 -28.23 -16.32 2.30
CA GLY A 404 -29.10 -16.40 3.49
C GLY A 404 -28.62 -17.59 4.32
N LEU A 405 -28.01 -17.46 5.50
CA LEU A 405 -28.64 -17.01 6.75
C LEU A 405 -27.61 -16.75 7.89
N THR A 406 -26.31 -16.60 7.63
CA THR A 406 -25.30 -16.53 8.72
C THR A 406 -24.50 -15.22 8.80
N THR A 407 -24.17 -14.82 10.02
CA THR A 407 -23.53 -13.56 10.42
C THR A 407 -22.12 -13.34 9.84
N SER A 408 -21.65 -12.10 9.97
CA SER A 408 -20.68 -11.38 9.13
C SER A 408 -19.18 -11.74 9.26
N ARG A 409 -18.79 -13.02 9.35
CA ARG A 409 -17.34 -13.40 9.36
C ARG A 409 -16.93 -14.55 8.43
N GLU A 410 -17.87 -15.33 7.89
CA GLU A 410 -17.53 -16.55 7.14
C GLU A 410 -17.58 -16.40 5.61
N ARG A 411 -18.22 -15.33 5.09
CA ARG A 411 -18.63 -15.23 3.67
C ARG A 411 -17.54 -14.81 2.69
N GLU A 412 -16.50 -14.13 3.16
CA GLU A 412 -15.43 -13.59 2.32
C GLU A 412 -14.36 -14.62 1.95
N LYS A 413 -14.29 -15.75 2.67
CA LYS A 413 -13.31 -16.81 2.45
C LYS A 413 -13.53 -17.59 1.15
N ARG A 414 -14.65 -17.39 0.46
CA ARG A 414 -14.98 -18.10 -0.78
C ARG A 414 -14.08 -17.72 -1.94
N HIS A 415 -13.82 -16.43 -2.17
CA HIS A 415 -12.97 -16.01 -3.30
C HIS A 415 -11.53 -16.52 -3.15
N ILE A 416 -10.97 -16.46 -1.94
CA ILE A 416 -9.62 -16.98 -1.64
C ILE A 416 -9.53 -18.50 -1.78
N GLY A 417 -10.57 -19.26 -1.40
CA GLY A 417 -10.62 -20.71 -1.63
C GLY A 417 -10.66 -21.07 -3.12
N HIS A 418 -11.38 -20.29 -3.93
CA HIS A 418 -11.38 -20.48 -5.39
C HIS A 418 -10.03 -20.17 -6.02
N PHE A 419 -9.35 -19.12 -5.55
CA PHE A 419 -8.01 -18.78 -5.97
C PHE A 419 -7.04 -19.93 -5.67
N ALA A 420 -7.09 -20.49 -4.46
CA ALA A 420 -6.25 -21.62 -4.06
C ALA A 420 -6.52 -22.88 -4.90
N PHE A 421 -7.79 -23.23 -5.14
CA PHE A 421 -8.14 -24.39 -5.97
C PHE A 421 -7.70 -24.23 -7.42
N THR A 422 -7.95 -23.06 -8.01
CA THR A 422 -7.63 -22.79 -9.41
C THR A 422 -6.12 -22.90 -9.63
N ASN A 423 -5.32 -22.21 -8.81
CA ASN A 423 -3.86 -22.32 -8.87
C ASN A 423 -3.37 -23.73 -8.58
N GLY A 424 -4.05 -24.49 -7.71
CA GLY A 424 -3.74 -25.90 -7.47
C GLY A 424 -3.99 -26.82 -8.67
N ILE A 425 -5.06 -26.61 -9.45
CA ILE A 425 -5.40 -27.46 -10.61
C ILE A 425 -4.58 -27.11 -11.86
N LEU A 426 -4.14 -25.87 -11.94
CA LEU A 426 -3.52 -25.28 -13.12
C LEU A 426 -2.31 -26.02 -13.69
N PRO A 427 -1.44 -26.69 -12.90
CA PRO A 427 -0.40 -27.55 -13.46
C PRO A 427 -0.94 -28.66 -14.38
N LEU A 428 -2.08 -29.28 -14.04
CA LEU A 428 -2.72 -30.28 -14.90
C LEU A 428 -3.29 -29.67 -16.18
N MET A 429 -3.79 -28.44 -16.08
CA MET A 429 -4.34 -27.71 -17.22
C MET A 429 -3.23 -27.26 -18.17
N ARG A 430 -2.07 -26.84 -17.64
CA ARG A 430 -0.87 -26.56 -18.45
C ARG A 430 -0.42 -27.80 -19.20
N LYS A 431 -0.36 -28.94 -18.50
CA LYS A 431 -0.01 -30.22 -19.12
C LYS A 431 -1.00 -30.62 -20.21
N ALA A 432 -2.30 -30.38 -20.02
CA ALA A 432 -3.31 -30.55 -21.06
C ALA A 432 -3.04 -29.62 -22.27
N ALA A 433 -2.68 -28.37 -22.02
CA ALA A 433 -2.45 -27.32 -23.01
C ALA A 433 -1.22 -27.56 -23.91
N LEU A 434 -0.29 -28.44 -23.51
CA LEU A 434 0.87 -28.82 -24.32
C LEU A 434 0.53 -29.75 -25.52
N SER A 435 -0.70 -30.26 -25.59
CA SER A 435 -1.10 -31.15 -26.70
C SER A 435 -1.39 -30.33 -27.98
N PRO A 436 -1.01 -30.78 -29.18
CA PRO A 436 -1.18 -30.01 -30.44
C PRO A 436 -2.62 -29.57 -30.75
N ASP A 437 -3.62 -30.31 -30.27
CA ASP A 437 -5.05 -30.02 -30.44
C ASP A 437 -5.75 -29.62 -29.13
N ALA A 438 -4.99 -29.19 -28.13
CA ALA A 438 -5.51 -28.84 -26.83
C ALA A 438 -6.57 -27.74 -26.93
N ASP A 439 -7.69 -27.96 -26.24
CA ASP A 439 -8.76 -26.99 -26.04
C ASP A 439 -9.05 -26.99 -24.55
N VAL A 440 -8.32 -26.13 -23.84
CA VAL A 440 -8.29 -26.09 -22.38
C VAL A 440 -8.94 -24.80 -21.91
N ARG A 441 -9.97 -24.90 -21.05
CA ARG A 441 -10.79 -23.76 -20.68
C ARG A 441 -11.07 -23.65 -19.19
N ILE A 442 -11.05 -22.42 -18.68
CA ILE A 442 -11.47 -22.04 -17.33
C ILE A 442 -12.68 -21.10 -17.47
N ILE A 443 -13.81 -21.50 -16.91
CA ILE A 443 -15.09 -20.77 -17.02
C ILE A 443 -15.46 -20.25 -15.64
N VAL A 444 -15.46 -18.93 -15.48
CA VAL A 444 -15.75 -18.25 -14.22
C VAL A 444 -17.17 -17.70 -14.23
N VAL A 445 -18.04 -18.25 -13.39
CA VAL A 445 -19.44 -17.82 -13.29
C VAL A 445 -19.55 -16.56 -12.42
N SER A 446 -19.87 -15.45 -13.08
CA SER A 446 -20.15 -14.12 -12.51
C SER A 446 -21.67 -13.80 -12.60
N SER A 447 -22.07 -12.53 -12.53
CA SER A 447 -23.46 -12.09 -12.57
C SER A 447 -23.59 -10.64 -13.03
N SER A 448 -24.69 -10.29 -13.71
CA SER A 448 -25.03 -8.91 -14.06
C SER A 448 -25.18 -8.00 -12.84
N ALA A 449 -25.37 -8.58 -11.64
CA ALA A 449 -25.34 -7.86 -10.38
C ALA A 449 -24.06 -7.02 -10.17
N GLN A 450 -22.94 -7.37 -10.82
CA GLN A 450 -21.71 -6.58 -10.74
C GLN A 450 -21.83 -5.16 -11.30
N TYR A 451 -22.79 -4.90 -12.20
CA TYR A 451 -23.02 -3.57 -12.80
C TYR A 451 -24.46 -3.09 -12.62
N ALA A 452 -25.41 -3.99 -12.37
CA ALA A 452 -26.81 -3.64 -12.12
C ALA A 452 -27.06 -3.17 -10.68
N VAL A 453 -26.25 -3.64 -9.72
CA VAL A 453 -26.40 -3.30 -8.30
C VAL A 453 -25.31 -2.32 -7.82
N LEU A 454 -24.13 -2.36 -8.45
CA LEU A 454 -22.99 -1.54 -8.06
C LEU A 454 -22.93 -0.27 -8.92
N PRO A 455 -22.95 0.93 -8.33
CA PRO A 455 -22.75 2.17 -9.08
C PRO A 455 -21.34 2.21 -9.68
N ALA A 456 -21.24 2.67 -10.93
CA ALA A 456 -19.97 2.82 -11.64
C ALA A 456 -18.94 3.69 -10.88
N SER A 457 -19.43 4.73 -10.19
CA SER A 457 -18.64 5.69 -9.42
C SER A 457 -18.32 5.24 -7.99
N TYR A 458 -18.79 4.06 -7.58
CA TYR A 458 -18.57 3.61 -6.21
C TYR A 458 -17.07 3.28 -5.99
N PRO A 459 -16.44 3.78 -4.90
CA PRO A 459 -14.98 3.79 -4.76
C PRO A 459 -14.43 2.43 -4.31
N PHE A 460 -14.45 1.43 -5.19
CA PHE A 460 -13.80 0.15 -4.94
C PHE A 460 -12.28 0.26 -5.07
N ASP A 461 -11.58 -0.45 -4.20
CA ASP A 461 -10.14 -0.57 -4.26
C ASP A 461 -9.72 -2.02 -3.96
N PHE A 462 -9.63 -2.84 -5.02
CA PHE A 462 -9.18 -4.21 -4.93
C PHE A 462 -7.66 -4.33 -4.75
N THR A 463 -6.89 -3.24 -4.74
CA THR A 463 -5.46 -3.26 -4.38
C THR A 463 -5.25 -3.32 -2.86
N LYS A 464 -6.32 -3.36 -2.07
CA LYS A 464 -6.29 -3.46 -0.61
C LYS A 464 -7.06 -4.68 -0.15
N PRO A 465 -6.65 -5.31 0.96
CA PRO A 465 -7.35 -6.49 1.47
C PRO A 465 -8.71 -6.15 2.11
N ASP A 466 -9.02 -4.88 2.34
CA ASP A 466 -10.24 -4.44 3.02
C ASP A 466 -11.54 -5.02 2.41
N LEU A 467 -11.62 -5.12 1.07
CA LEU A 467 -12.78 -5.71 0.39
C LEU A 467 -12.88 -7.24 0.58
N LEU A 468 -11.75 -7.92 0.78
CA LEU A 468 -11.71 -9.34 1.18
C LEU A 468 -12.07 -9.55 2.66
N TYR A 469 -12.15 -8.47 3.45
CA TYR A 469 -12.59 -8.50 4.85
C TYR A 469 -13.95 -7.82 5.05
N GLY A 470 -14.69 -7.59 3.96
CA GLY A 470 -16.07 -7.11 4.04
C GLY A 470 -16.22 -5.65 4.45
N LYS A 471 -15.11 -4.91 4.53
CA LYS A 471 -15.10 -3.47 4.80
C LYS A 471 -15.52 -2.73 3.53
N LEU A 472 -16.59 -1.96 3.66
CA LEU A 472 -17.11 -1.12 2.58
C LEU A 472 -16.88 0.35 2.95
N PRO A 473 -16.49 1.22 2.00
CA PRO A 473 -16.40 2.66 2.23
C PRO A 473 -17.68 3.25 2.83
N TYR A 474 -18.85 2.89 2.28
CA TYR A 474 -20.17 3.22 2.84
C TYR A 474 -21.26 2.40 2.17
N VAL A 475 -22.37 2.11 2.83
CA VAL A 475 -23.52 1.49 2.14
C VAL A 475 -24.47 2.61 1.67
N PRO A 476 -24.73 2.77 0.36
CA PRO A 476 -25.60 3.84 -0.15
C PRO A 476 -26.99 3.82 0.50
N LEU A 477 -27.54 4.99 0.80
CA LEU A 477 -28.86 5.11 1.45
C LEU A 477 -29.97 4.47 0.61
N SER A 478 -29.91 4.66 -0.72
CA SER A 478 -30.80 4.02 -1.69
C SER A 478 -30.84 2.50 -1.55
N TYR A 479 -29.68 1.87 -1.31
CA TYR A 479 -29.60 0.43 -1.09
C TYR A 479 -30.17 -0.01 0.27
N LYS A 480 -29.97 0.79 1.33
CA LYS A 480 -30.59 0.51 2.64
C LYS A 480 -32.12 0.51 2.54
N LEU A 481 -32.69 1.44 1.78
CA LEU A 481 -34.12 1.54 1.51
C LEU A 481 -34.63 0.36 0.66
N LEU A 482 -33.92 0.02 -0.41
CA LEU A 482 -34.24 -1.12 -1.27
C LEU A 482 -34.23 -2.46 -0.51
N ARG A 483 -33.24 -2.67 0.36
CA ARG A 483 -33.17 -3.85 1.24
C ARG A 483 -34.34 -3.87 2.23
N ALA A 484 -34.72 -2.73 2.79
CA ALA A 484 -35.90 -2.66 3.66
C ALA A 484 -37.20 -2.98 2.90
N ALA A 485 -37.29 -2.64 1.62
CA ALA A 485 -38.51 -2.75 0.83
C ALA A 485 -38.67 -4.06 0.03
N VAL A 486 -37.63 -4.63 -0.59
CA VAL A 486 -37.81 -5.66 -1.65
C VAL A 486 -36.96 -6.92 -1.44
N ILE A 487 -35.79 -6.80 -0.80
CA ILE A 487 -34.72 -7.81 -0.83
C ILE A 487 -34.33 -8.25 0.58
N ASN A 488 -34.32 -9.56 0.85
CA ASN A 488 -33.94 -10.12 2.16
C ASN A 488 -32.42 -10.29 2.34
N VAL A 489 -31.64 -10.12 1.27
CA VAL A 489 -30.25 -10.55 1.16
C VAL A 489 -29.31 -9.41 0.75
N ASP A 490 -28.03 -9.53 1.05
CA ASP A 490 -27.04 -8.48 0.77
C ASP A 490 -26.55 -8.51 -0.69
N MET A 491 -27.40 -8.08 -1.63
CA MET A 491 -27.10 -8.00 -3.06
C MET A 491 -25.93 -7.07 -3.42
N PHE A 492 -25.61 -6.09 -2.58
CA PHE A 492 -24.46 -5.22 -2.80
C PHE A 492 -23.15 -5.99 -2.65
N ARG A 493 -22.98 -6.71 -1.53
CA ARG A 493 -21.82 -7.61 -1.35
C ARG A 493 -21.79 -8.73 -2.38
N TYR A 494 -22.95 -9.24 -2.78
CA TYR A 494 -23.04 -10.21 -3.89
C TYR A 494 -22.46 -9.63 -5.18
N GLY A 495 -22.87 -8.41 -5.55
CA GLY A 495 -22.32 -7.69 -6.72
C GLY A 495 -20.80 -7.59 -6.68
N ILE A 496 -20.22 -7.24 -5.52
CA ILE A 496 -18.76 -7.11 -5.33
C ILE A 496 -18.07 -8.46 -5.57
N SER A 497 -18.61 -9.54 -5.01
CA SER A 497 -18.04 -10.88 -5.20
C SER A 497 -18.06 -11.32 -6.67
N LYS A 498 -19.08 -10.90 -7.43
CA LYS A 498 -19.22 -11.22 -8.86
C LYS A 498 -18.34 -10.34 -9.73
N LEU A 499 -18.12 -9.09 -9.34
CA LEU A 499 -17.11 -8.21 -9.93
C LEU A 499 -15.69 -8.78 -9.74
N ALA A 500 -15.35 -9.23 -8.52
CA ALA A 500 -14.07 -9.87 -8.23
C ALA A 500 -13.84 -11.13 -9.10
N ASN A 501 -14.87 -11.96 -9.30
CA ASN A 501 -14.78 -13.11 -10.20
C ASN A 501 -14.45 -12.71 -11.65
N ALA A 502 -15.08 -11.64 -12.16
CA ALA A 502 -14.82 -11.19 -13.52
C ALA A 502 -13.42 -10.55 -13.67
N LEU A 503 -12.96 -9.80 -12.67
CA LEU A 503 -11.58 -9.29 -12.60
C LEU A 503 -10.54 -10.42 -12.51
N PHE A 504 -10.81 -11.44 -11.71
CA PHE A 504 -9.96 -12.63 -11.59
C PHE A 504 -9.80 -13.35 -12.94
N ALA A 505 -10.91 -13.57 -13.67
CA ALA A 505 -10.86 -14.19 -14.99
C ALA A 505 -10.03 -13.38 -15.99
N LYS A 506 -10.21 -12.05 -16.00
CA LYS A 506 -9.43 -11.13 -16.84
C LYS A 506 -7.94 -11.20 -16.52
N GLN A 507 -7.59 -11.13 -15.23
CA GLN A 507 -6.20 -11.15 -14.79
C GLN A 507 -5.52 -12.49 -15.07
N LEU A 508 -6.21 -13.60 -14.81
CA LEU A 508 -5.69 -14.94 -15.11
C LEU A 508 -5.43 -15.11 -16.60
N GLN A 509 -6.33 -14.65 -17.48
CA GLN A 509 -6.08 -14.65 -18.93
C GLN A 509 -4.82 -13.86 -19.28
N ALA A 510 -4.69 -12.62 -18.78
CA ALA A 510 -3.55 -11.76 -19.08
C ALA A 510 -2.21 -12.39 -18.66
N LEU A 511 -2.20 -13.08 -17.51
CA LEU A 511 -1.01 -13.76 -17.02
C LEU A 511 -0.65 -15.02 -17.83
N LEU A 512 -1.65 -15.79 -18.27
CA LEU A 512 -1.46 -16.95 -19.16
C LEU A 512 -0.94 -16.51 -20.55
N ASP A 513 -1.51 -15.44 -21.10
CA ASP A 513 -1.09 -14.84 -22.37
C ASP A 513 0.37 -14.39 -22.29
N LYS A 514 0.74 -13.69 -21.20
CA LYS A 514 2.12 -13.25 -20.96
C LYS A 514 3.13 -14.40 -20.90
N GLN A 515 2.69 -15.58 -20.47
CA GLN A 515 3.53 -16.78 -20.39
C GLN A 515 3.43 -17.68 -21.62
N GLY A 516 2.63 -17.30 -22.63
CA GLY A 516 2.43 -18.10 -23.85
C GLY A 516 1.71 -19.43 -23.58
N VAL A 517 0.91 -19.52 -22.52
CA VAL A 517 0.18 -20.75 -22.16
C VAL A 517 -1.21 -20.72 -22.80
N PRO A 518 -1.55 -21.64 -23.72
CA PRO A 518 -2.79 -21.57 -24.50
C PRO A 518 -4.00 -22.13 -23.73
N ILE A 519 -4.38 -21.46 -22.64
CA ILE A 519 -5.58 -21.74 -21.84
C ILE A 519 -6.55 -20.57 -21.96
N ALA A 520 -7.80 -20.86 -22.31
CA ALA A 520 -8.86 -19.87 -22.45
C ALA A 520 -9.57 -19.63 -21.11
N VAL A 521 -9.65 -18.39 -20.66
CA VAL A 521 -10.33 -17.99 -19.42
C VAL A 521 -11.45 -17.00 -19.74
N LEU A 522 -12.67 -17.32 -19.30
CA LEU A 522 -13.87 -16.53 -19.61
C LEU A 522 -14.71 -16.26 -18.36
N ALA A 523 -15.29 -15.06 -18.27
CA ALA A 523 -16.29 -14.73 -17.26
C ALA A 523 -17.70 -14.67 -17.87
N ILE A 524 -18.70 -15.26 -17.23
CA ILE A 524 -20.06 -15.35 -17.79
C ILE A 524 -21.16 -15.01 -16.80
N HIS A 525 -22.30 -14.53 -17.29
CA HIS A 525 -23.57 -14.53 -16.57
C HIS A 525 -24.43 -15.73 -16.99
N PRO A 526 -24.91 -16.58 -16.07
CA PRO A 526 -25.74 -17.74 -16.44
C PRO A 526 -27.16 -17.39 -16.88
N GLY A 527 -27.59 -16.12 -16.77
CA GLY A 527 -28.96 -15.68 -16.97
C GLY A 527 -29.78 -15.65 -15.67
N SER A 528 -31.03 -15.20 -15.78
CA SER A 528 -32.02 -15.25 -14.68
C SER A 528 -32.50 -16.69 -14.49
N VAL A 529 -31.84 -17.46 -13.63
CA VAL A 529 -32.11 -18.90 -13.44
C VAL A 529 -32.86 -19.17 -12.14
N ARG A 530 -33.92 -19.98 -12.21
CA ARG A 530 -34.72 -20.42 -11.06
C ARG A 530 -33.95 -21.47 -10.25
N SER A 531 -33.00 -21.03 -9.43
CA SER A 531 -32.35 -21.91 -8.44
C SER A 531 -33.18 -22.03 -7.17
N ASP A 532 -33.05 -23.15 -6.45
CA ASP A 532 -33.85 -23.49 -5.26
C ASP A 532 -33.85 -22.36 -4.21
N ASP A 533 -32.74 -21.64 -4.07
CA ASP A 533 -32.59 -20.56 -3.09
C ASP A 533 -33.10 -19.19 -3.57
N VAL A 534 -33.48 -19.02 -4.85
CA VAL A 534 -33.77 -17.68 -5.41
C VAL A 534 -35.05 -17.07 -4.81
N HIS A 535 -35.95 -17.91 -4.33
CA HIS A 535 -37.16 -17.52 -3.59
C HIS A 535 -36.85 -16.80 -2.27
N THR A 536 -35.67 -17.06 -1.68
CA THR A 536 -35.24 -16.46 -0.40
C THR A 536 -34.64 -15.06 -0.57
N VAL A 537 -34.26 -14.70 -1.81
CA VAL A 537 -33.67 -13.40 -2.16
C VAL A 537 -34.69 -12.27 -2.03
N PHE A 538 -35.92 -12.52 -2.45
CA PHE A 538 -36.99 -11.54 -2.50
C PHE A 538 -38.01 -11.74 -1.38
N LYS A 539 -38.68 -10.68 -0.97
CA LYS A 539 -39.77 -10.79 0.00
C LYS A 539 -40.94 -11.59 -0.59
N PRO A 540 -41.69 -12.36 0.23
CA PRO A 540 -42.71 -13.30 -0.27
C PRO A 540 -43.76 -12.68 -1.19
N TYR A 541 -44.11 -11.40 -0.99
CA TYR A 541 -45.08 -10.68 -1.81
C TYR A 541 -44.54 -10.22 -3.18
N VAL A 542 -43.23 -10.16 -3.37
CA VAL A 542 -42.57 -9.79 -4.64
C VAL A 542 -42.41 -11.01 -5.54
N TRP A 543 -42.25 -12.19 -4.94
CA TRP A 543 -41.93 -13.43 -5.63
C TRP A 543 -42.91 -13.84 -6.76
N PRO A 544 -44.25 -13.77 -6.58
CA PRO A 544 -45.20 -14.16 -7.63
C PRO A 544 -45.01 -13.39 -8.94
N ILE A 545 -44.65 -12.11 -8.85
CA ILE A 545 -44.45 -11.22 -10.00
C ILE A 545 -43.14 -11.57 -10.73
N LEU A 546 -42.04 -11.73 -9.97
CA LEU A 546 -40.71 -11.95 -10.53
C LEU A 546 -40.48 -13.37 -11.07
N SER A 547 -41.20 -14.37 -10.53
CA SER A 547 -41.00 -15.79 -10.87
C SER A 547 -41.13 -16.12 -12.37
N ARG A 548 -41.87 -15.30 -13.13
CA ARG A 548 -42.07 -15.45 -14.58
C ARG A 548 -40.85 -15.07 -15.42
N MET A 549 -39.89 -14.33 -14.85
CA MET A 549 -38.67 -13.89 -15.53
C MET A 549 -37.51 -14.89 -15.43
N PHE A 550 -37.67 -15.97 -14.64
CA PHE A 550 -36.60 -16.94 -14.40
C PHE A 550 -36.75 -18.21 -15.25
N VAL A 551 -35.67 -18.63 -15.91
CA VAL A 551 -35.61 -19.87 -16.69
C VAL A 551 -35.23 -21.08 -15.82
N PRO A 552 -35.61 -22.32 -16.21
CA PRO A 552 -35.16 -23.53 -15.53
C PRO A 552 -33.63 -23.66 -15.48
N THR A 553 -33.12 -24.38 -14.48
CA THR A 553 -31.68 -24.60 -14.24
C THR A 553 -30.95 -25.26 -15.41
N ASP A 554 -31.67 -26.06 -16.20
CA ASP A 554 -31.16 -26.69 -17.41
C ASP A 554 -30.80 -25.66 -18.49
N LYS A 555 -31.75 -24.79 -18.88
CA LYS A 555 -31.48 -23.66 -19.79
C LYS A 555 -30.42 -22.70 -19.22
N GLY A 556 -30.40 -22.52 -17.90
CA GLY A 556 -29.37 -21.74 -17.20
C GLY A 556 -27.94 -22.27 -17.34
N SER A 557 -27.76 -23.54 -17.72
CA SER A 557 -26.44 -24.12 -17.96
C SER A 557 -25.89 -23.84 -19.35
N PHE A 558 -26.72 -23.40 -20.31
CA PHE A 558 -26.32 -23.31 -21.71
C PHE A 558 -25.21 -22.28 -21.94
N ASN A 559 -25.20 -21.16 -21.21
CA ASN A 559 -24.10 -20.19 -21.34
C ASN A 559 -22.77 -20.74 -20.80
N THR A 560 -22.82 -21.51 -19.71
CA THR A 560 -21.64 -22.22 -19.17
C THR A 560 -21.13 -23.25 -20.17
N LEU A 561 -22.03 -24.04 -20.77
CA LEU A 561 -21.68 -25.05 -21.76
C LEU A 561 -21.15 -24.44 -23.05
N PHE A 562 -21.72 -23.32 -23.51
CA PHE A 562 -21.21 -22.55 -24.64
C PHE A 562 -19.77 -22.10 -24.38
N ALA A 563 -19.52 -21.41 -23.26
CA ALA A 563 -18.17 -20.98 -22.88
C ALA A 563 -17.20 -22.16 -22.79
N ALA A 564 -17.66 -23.30 -22.26
CA ALA A 564 -16.84 -24.49 -22.05
C ALA A 564 -16.56 -25.30 -23.33
N THR A 565 -17.42 -25.25 -24.36
CA THR A 565 -17.35 -26.25 -25.45
C THR A 565 -17.55 -25.69 -26.86
N ALA A 566 -18.07 -24.47 -27.02
CA ALA A 566 -18.37 -23.91 -28.34
C ALA A 566 -17.10 -23.73 -29.18
N LYS A 567 -17.16 -24.10 -30.46
CA LYS A 567 -16.01 -24.03 -31.39
C LYS A 567 -15.67 -22.58 -31.75
N GLU A 568 -16.66 -21.71 -31.68
CA GLU A 568 -16.61 -20.27 -31.91
C GLU A 568 -15.60 -19.60 -31.00
N ILE A 569 -15.55 -19.99 -29.72
CA ILE A 569 -14.58 -19.47 -28.74
C ILE A 569 -13.13 -19.73 -29.20
N ARG A 570 -12.87 -20.93 -29.76
CA ARG A 570 -11.56 -21.32 -30.28
C ARG A 570 -11.24 -20.64 -31.61
N ARG A 571 -12.24 -20.39 -32.46
CA ARG A 571 -12.08 -19.72 -33.77
C ARG A 571 -11.84 -18.22 -33.65
N GLU A 572 -12.46 -17.57 -32.67
CA GLU A 572 -12.40 -16.12 -32.47
C GLU A 572 -11.85 -15.76 -31.06
N PRO A 573 -10.63 -16.18 -30.68
CA PRO A 573 -10.12 -15.98 -29.32
C PRO A 573 -10.09 -14.50 -28.90
N LYS A 574 -9.69 -13.60 -29.80
CA LYS A 574 -9.69 -12.14 -29.55
C LYS A 574 -11.07 -11.57 -29.19
N ARG A 575 -12.14 -12.24 -29.59
CA ARG A 575 -13.50 -11.83 -29.26
C ARG A 575 -13.85 -12.15 -27.83
N TYR A 576 -13.41 -13.30 -27.30
CA TYR A 576 -13.95 -13.87 -26.06
C TYR A 576 -12.99 -13.92 -24.87
N LEU A 577 -11.68 -14.10 -25.10
CA LEU A 577 -10.71 -14.34 -24.03
C LEU A 577 -10.60 -13.15 -23.08
N GLY A 578 -10.65 -13.42 -21.78
CA GLY A 578 -10.58 -12.39 -20.72
C GLY A 578 -11.77 -11.44 -20.67
N LYS A 579 -12.83 -11.67 -21.47
CA LYS A 579 -14.02 -10.81 -21.53
C LYS A 579 -15.21 -11.42 -20.80
N TYR A 580 -16.19 -10.54 -20.55
CA TYR A 580 -17.44 -10.88 -19.89
C TYR A 580 -18.54 -11.17 -20.91
N MET A 581 -19.29 -12.27 -20.73
CA MET A 581 -20.35 -12.68 -21.65
C MET A 581 -21.75 -12.70 -21.02
N GLU A 582 -22.69 -12.06 -21.70
CA GLU A 582 -24.11 -12.00 -21.38
C GLU A 582 -24.96 -11.43 -22.55
N PRO A 583 -25.97 -12.14 -23.07
CA PRO A 583 -26.31 -13.56 -22.89
C PRO A 583 -25.40 -14.50 -23.72
N ILE A 584 -25.86 -15.72 -24.06
CA ILE A 584 -25.06 -16.75 -24.78
C ILE A 584 -24.38 -16.17 -26.03
N GLY A 585 -23.05 -16.29 -26.08
CA GLY A 585 -22.22 -15.86 -27.21
C GLY A 585 -22.04 -14.35 -27.38
N ALA A 586 -22.72 -13.52 -26.56
CA ALA A 586 -22.64 -12.07 -26.62
C ALA A 586 -21.64 -11.54 -25.57
N VAL A 587 -20.68 -10.75 -26.02
CA VAL A 587 -19.70 -10.10 -25.14
C VAL A 587 -20.24 -8.75 -24.69
N ARG A 588 -20.11 -8.43 -23.40
CA ARG A 588 -20.46 -7.14 -22.83
C ARG A 588 -19.30 -6.51 -22.06
N PRO A 589 -19.27 -5.16 -21.97
CA PRO A 589 -18.21 -4.46 -21.24
C PRO A 589 -18.25 -4.70 -19.72
N GLY A 590 -19.40 -5.07 -19.15
CA GLY A 590 -19.60 -5.28 -17.71
C GLY A 590 -19.43 -3.99 -16.90
N HIS A 591 -19.01 -4.11 -15.62
CA HIS A 591 -18.76 -2.93 -14.77
C HIS A 591 -17.50 -2.18 -15.26
N PRO A 592 -17.45 -0.83 -15.22
CA PRO A 592 -16.31 -0.06 -15.72
C PRO A 592 -14.95 -0.46 -15.14
N LEU A 593 -14.91 -0.87 -13.87
CA LEU A 593 -13.67 -1.36 -13.24
C LEU A 593 -13.07 -2.60 -13.91
N LEU A 594 -13.84 -3.38 -14.68
CA LEU A 594 -13.28 -4.46 -15.49
C LEU A 594 -12.27 -3.95 -16.51
N GLN A 595 -12.32 -2.68 -16.90
CA GLN A 595 -11.33 -2.08 -17.80
C GLN A 595 -10.02 -1.71 -17.08
N SER A 596 -10.01 -1.64 -15.75
CA SER A 596 -8.83 -1.26 -14.99
C SER A 596 -7.87 -2.44 -14.78
N GLU A 597 -6.73 -2.42 -15.46
CA GLU A 597 -5.63 -3.37 -15.24
C GLU A 597 -5.10 -3.30 -13.81
N LYS A 598 -5.00 -2.08 -13.25
CA LYS A 598 -4.58 -1.85 -11.86
C LYS A 598 -5.46 -2.62 -10.87
N GLN A 599 -6.78 -2.59 -11.05
CA GLN A 599 -7.70 -3.28 -10.15
C GLN A 599 -7.68 -4.79 -10.35
N ALA A 600 -7.49 -5.27 -11.58
CA ALA A 600 -7.36 -6.69 -11.88
C ALA A 600 -6.08 -7.29 -11.26
N GLN A 601 -4.93 -6.62 -11.45
CA GLN A 601 -3.66 -6.98 -10.83
C GLN A 601 -3.72 -6.85 -9.31
N GLY A 602 -4.28 -5.75 -8.80
CA GLY A 602 -4.42 -5.52 -7.36
C GLY A 602 -5.23 -6.59 -6.67
N LEU A 603 -6.36 -7.00 -7.26
CA LEU A 603 -7.17 -8.12 -6.75
C LEU A 603 -6.33 -9.40 -6.67
N TRP A 604 -5.56 -9.69 -7.72
CA TRP A 604 -4.71 -10.88 -7.80
C TRP A 604 -3.65 -10.88 -6.72
N ASP A 605 -2.85 -9.82 -6.63
CA ASP A 605 -1.75 -9.69 -5.67
C ASP A 605 -2.26 -9.74 -4.22
N THR A 606 -3.37 -9.05 -3.96
CA THR A 606 -4.02 -9.06 -2.64
C THR A 606 -4.53 -10.45 -2.29
N THR A 607 -5.27 -11.10 -3.20
CA THR A 607 -5.83 -12.44 -2.97
C THR A 607 -4.71 -13.47 -2.77
N GLN A 608 -3.64 -13.39 -3.54
CA GLN A 608 -2.46 -14.24 -3.39
C GLN A 608 -1.83 -14.07 -2.01
N SER A 609 -1.56 -12.82 -1.61
CA SER A 609 -0.96 -12.53 -0.29
C SER A 609 -1.83 -13.05 0.86
N GLU A 610 -3.15 -12.91 0.77
CA GLU A 610 -4.08 -13.40 1.79
C GLU A 610 -4.15 -14.93 1.85
N VAL A 611 -4.14 -15.61 0.69
CA VAL A 611 -4.09 -17.09 0.65
C VAL A 611 -2.77 -17.60 1.23
N GLU A 612 -1.64 -17.01 0.86
CA GLU A 612 -0.32 -17.38 1.38
C GLU A 612 -0.24 -17.16 2.90
N ARG A 613 -0.73 -16.03 3.40
CA ARG A 613 -0.83 -15.76 4.84
C ARG A 613 -1.67 -16.82 5.55
N TYR A 614 -2.81 -17.17 4.98
CA TYR A 614 -3.72 -18.15 5.57
C TYR A 614 -3.09 -19.56 5.60
N LEU A 615 -2.46 -20.01 4.51
CA LEU A 615 -1.76 -21.30 4.44
C LEU A 615 -0.60 -21.36 5.43
N ALA A 616 0.20 -20.29 5.53
CA ALA A 616 1.31 -20.18 6.49
C ALA A 616 0.82 -20.28 7.94
N ALA A 617 -0.26 -19.57 8.30
CA ALA A 617 -0.86 -19.62 9.63
C ALA A 617 -1.37 -21.03 10.01
N LYS A 618 -1.67 -21.88 9.03
CA LYS A 618 -2.11 -23.27 9.22
C LYS A 618 -0.98 -24.30 9.05
N GLY A 619 0.27 -23.87 8.83
CA GLY A 619 1.40 -24.77 8.57
C GLY A 619 1.25 -25.59 7.28
N SER A 620 0.40 -25.13 6.34
CA SER A 620 0.20 -25.77 5.05
C SER A 620 1.25 -25.30 4.04
N PRO A 621 1.70 -26.16 3.11
CA PRO A 621 2.67 -25.76 2.10
C PRO A 621 2.12 -24.61 1.22
N PRO A 622 2.98 -23.70 0.74
CA PRO A 622 2.56 -22.64 -0.17
C PRO A 622 2.03 -23.23 -1.48
N LEU A 623 1.25 -22.44 -2.22
CA LEU A 623 0.80 -22.82 -3.55
C LEU A 623 2.03 -23.07 -4.45
N LEU A 624 2.19 -24.32 -4.90
CA LEU A 624 3.37 -24.82 -5.61
C LEU A 624 3.76 -23.96 -6.83
N GLU A 625 2.79 -23.33 -7.51
CA GLU A 625 3.00 -22.42 -8.64
C GLU A 625 1.82 -21.42 -8.75
N CYS A 626 1.91 -20.25 -8.12
CA CYS A 626 1.00 -19.15 -8.46
C CYS A 626 1.41 -18.56 -9.82
N ILE A 627 0.49 -18.44 -10.79
CA ILE A 627 0.80 -17.69 -12.01
C ILE A 627 0.99 -16.23 -11.61
N GLY A 628 2.22 -15.76 -11.55
CA GLY A 628 2.55 -14.42 -11.07
C GLY A 628 3.82 -14.40 -10.24
N THR A 629 4.23 -15.53 -9.64
CA THR A 629 5.61 -15.66 -9.16
C THR A 629 6.52 -15.73 -10.38
N ALA A 630 7.50 -14.82 -10.42
CA ALA A 630 8.44 -14.68 -11.52
C ALA A 630 9.44 -15.83 -11.57
N LEU A 631 8.97 -17.06 -11.76
CA LEU A 631 9.78 -18.24 -12.05
C LEU A 631 9.70 -18.58 -13.54
N SER A 632 10.08 -17.64 -14.42
CA SER A 632 10.34 -17.99 -15.83
C SER A 632 11.21 -17.02 -16.66
N ALA A 633 11.74 -15.93 -16.12
CA ALA A 633 12.69 -15.08 -16.86
C ALA A 633 14.14 -15.37 -16.42
N MET A 634 15.07 -15.50 -17.37
CA MET A 634 16.52 -15.49 -17.08
C MET A 634 16.85 -14.19 -16.33
N ALA A 635 17.27 -14.31 -15.07
CA ALA A 635 17.60 -13.16 -14.22
C ALA A 635 19.07 -13.20 -13.80
N SER A 636 19.70 -12.02 -13.82
CA SER A 636 21.05 -11.80 -13.34
C SER A 636 21.06 -11.18 -11.94
N TYR A 637 21.80 -11.79 -11.02
CA TYR A 637 21.89 -11.37 -9.63
C TYR A 637 23.33 -11.01 -9.28
N LEU A 638 23.53 -9.84 -8.68
CA LEU A 638 24.80 -9.46 -8.04
C LEU A 638 24.62 -9.49 -6.53
N ILE A 639 25.40 -10.29 -5.81
CA ILE A 639 25.27 -10.49 -4.38
C ILE A 639 26.61 -10.16 -3.70
N THR A 640 26.58 -9.32 -2.66
CA THR A 640 27.80 -9.01 -1.88
C THR A 640 27.90 -9.88 -0.63
N GLY A 641 29.11 -10.36 -0.31
CA GLY A 641 29.36 -11.14 0.90
C GLY A 641 28.87 -12.59 0.83
N VAL A 642 29.08 -13.28 -0.31
CA VAL A 642 28.59 -14.66 -0.52
C VAL A 642 29.46 -15.77 0.08
N SER A 643 30.40 -15.47 0.98
CA SER A 643 31.33 -16.49 1.49
C SER A 643 30.76 -17.39 2.58
N ARG A 644 29.76 -16.91 3.35
CA ARG A 644 29.14 -17.65 4.47
C ARG A 644 27.73 -17.15 4.80
N GLY A 645 27.04 -17.88 5.69
CA GLY A 645 25.74 -17.50 6.25
C GLY A 645 24.71 -17.19 5.17
N ILE A 646 23.95 -16.10 5.39
CA ILE A 646 22.88 -15.63 4.51
C ILE A 646 23.36 -15.38 3.08
N GLY A 647 24.53 -14.76 2.90
CA GLY A 647 25.05 -14.44 1.56
C GLY A 647 25.37 -15.70 0.73
N PHE A 648 25.97 -16.72 1.35
CA PHE A 648 26.22 -17.99 0.68
C PHE A 648 24.91 -18.72 0.35
N GLU A 649 23.91 -18.59 1.22
CA GLU A 649 22.62 -19.22 1.02
C GLU A 649 21.79 -18.57 -0.11
N PHE A 650 21.85 -17.24 -0.27
CA PHE A 650 21.33 -16.59 -1.48
C PHE A 650 21.98 -17.15 -2.74
N LEU A 651 23.31 -17.32 -2.74
CA LEU A 651 24.02 -17.92 -3.87
C LEU A 651 23.54 -19.35 -4.12
N ARG A 652 23.42 -20.19 -3.07
CA ARG A 652 22.95 -21.59 -3.16
C ARG A 652 21.56 -21.68 -3.80
N GLN A 653 20.58 -20.92 -3.29
CA GLN A 653 19.20 -21.01 -3.75
C GLN A 653 19.03 -20.41 -5.16
N LEU A 654 19.59 -19.23 -5.42
CA LEU A 654 19.42 -18.56 -6.71
C LEU A 654 20.13 -19.28 -7.86
N SER A 655 21.31 -19.87 -7.61
CA SER A 655 22.05 -20.60 -8.64
C SER A 655 21.56 -22.04 -8.85
N SER A 656 20.60 -22.52 -8.05
CA SER A 656 19.95 -23.82 -8.28
C SER A 656 19.17 -23.85 -9.60
N ASN A 657 18.70 -22.68 -10.07
CA ASN A 657 18.16 -22.51 -11.40
C ASN A 657 19.30 -22.24 -12.39
N PRO A 658 19.59 -23.15 -13.33
CA PRO A 658 20.70 -22.99 -14.28
C PRO A 658 20.50 -21.83 -15.26
N LYS A 659 19.27 -21.29 -15.37
CA LYS A 659 18.96 -20.13 -16.21
C LYS A 659 19.32 -18.79 -15.56
N ASN A 660 19.57 -18.77 -14.26
CA ASN A 660 19.98 -17.56 -13.55
C ASN A 660 21.48 -17.38 -13.71
N THR A 661 21.93 -16.13 -13.84
CA THR A 661 23.35 -15.79 -13.73
C THR A 661 23.59 -15.19 -12.36
N VAL A 662 24.41 -15.84 -11.52
CA VAL A 662 24.64 -15.41 -10.14
C VAL A 662 26.08 -14.97 -9.98
N ILE A 663 26.27 -13.67 -9.73
CA ILE A 663 27.58 -13.07 -9.47
C ILE A 663 27.74 -12.78 -7.98
N GLY A 664 28.82 -13.30 -7.39
CA GLY A 664 29.19 -13.08 -6.00
C GLY A 664 30.43 -12.19 -5.84
N LEU A 665 30.34 -11.16 -5.00
CA LEU A 665 31.48 -10.34 -4.58
C LEU A 665 31.96 -10.77 -3.19
N VAL A 666 33.25 -11.10 -3.05
CA VAL A 666 33.84 -11.60 -1.79
C VAL A 666 35.23 -11.03 -1.55
N ARG A 667 35.71 -11.09 -0.29
CA ARG A 667 37.10 -10.74 0.04
C ARG A 667 38.09 -11.86 -0.29
N ASN A 668 37.70 -13.12 -0.06
CA ASN A 668 38.53 -14.30 -0.34
C ASN A 668 37.87 -15.16 -1.41
N LYS A 669 38.26 -14.94 -2.66
CA LYS A 669 37.74 -15.64 -3.84
C LYS A 669 38.04 -17.14 -3.78
N VAL A 670 39.30 -17.52 -3.56
CA VAL A 670 39.75 -18.92 -3.59
C VAL A 670 38.98 -19.78 -2.58
N ALA A 671 38.90 -19.33 -1.32
CA ALA A 671 38.18 -20.08 -0.30
C ALA A 671 36.68 -20.19 -0.59
N THR A 672 36.08 -19.16 -1.21
CA THR A 672 34.66 -19.19 -1.59
C THR A 672 34.42 -20.16 -2.74
N GLU A 673 35.28 -20.17 -3.77
CA GLU A 673 35.19 -21.11 -4.89
C GLU A 673 35.42 -22.56 -4.45
N ASP A 674 36.36 -22.81 -3.54
CA ASP A 674 36.56 -24.13 -2.93
C ASP A 674 35.32 -24.62 -2.19
N LYS A 675 34.67 -23.73 -1.43
CA LYS A 675 33.44 -24.05 -0.73
C LYS A 675 32.29 -24.34 -1.69
N ILE A 676 32.14 -23.55 -2.75
CA ILE A 676 31.14 -23.77 -3.81
C ILE A 676 31.36 -25.14 -4.45
N ARG A 677 32.60 -25.48 -4.84
CA ARG A 677 32.90 -26.81 -5.42
C ARG A 677 32.57 -27.95 -4.47
N LYS A 678 32.90 -27.82 -3.18
CA LYS A 678 32.65 -28.86 -2.16
C LYS A 678 31.17 -29.04 -1.84
N GLU A 679 30.41 -27.95 -1.68
CA GLU A 679 29.02 -28.03 -1.21
C GLU A 679 27.97 -28.02 -2.34
N LEU A 680 28.26 -27.40 -3.47
CA LEU A 680 27.29 -27.14 -4.54
C LEU A 680 27.65 -27.81 -5.88
N GLY A 681 28.84 -28.42 -5.97
CA GLY A 681 29.39 -29.00 -7.20
C GLY A 681 29.83 -27.92 -8.22
N GLU A 682 29.99 -28.33 -9.47
CA GLU A 682 30.29 -27.39 -10.57
C GLU A 682 29.00 -26.67 -11.02
N ARG A 683 28.94 -25.35 -10.80
CA ARG A 683 27.86 -24.49 -11.28
C ARG A 683 28.41 -23.48 -12.29
N GLN A 684 28.17 -23.73 -13.58
CA GLN A 684 28.63 -22.86 -14.68
C GLN A 684 27.96 -21.48 -14.69
N ASN A 685 26.85 -21.35 -13.97
CA ASN A 685 26.06 -20.13 -13.87
C ASN A 685 26.41 -19.26 -12.64
N VAL A 686 27.51 -19.59 -11.94
CA VAL A 686 28.03 -18.86 -10.78
C VAL A 686 29.38 -18.23 -11.12
N HIS A 687 29.54 -16.94 -10.82
CA HIS A 687 30.77 -16.18 -11.09
C HIS A 687 31.23 -15.44 -9.83
N ILE A 688 32.47 -15.65 -9.38
CA ILE A 688 33.00 -15.03 -8.16
C ILE A 688 34.10 -14.03 -8.47
N PHE A 689 34.00 -12.85 -7.86
CA PHE A 689 35.01 -11.80 -7.96
C PHE A 689 35.44 -11.27 -6.60
N THR A 690 36.68 -10.80 -6.55
CA THR A 690 37.22 -10.14 -5.36
C THR A 690 36.73 -8.69 -5.31
N ALA A 691 36.14 -8.29 -4.17
CA ALA A 691 35.81 -6.90 -3.89
C ALA A 691 35.92 -6.60 -2.38
N TYR A 692 36.45 -5.42 -2.08
CA TYR A 692 36.48 -4.83 -0.73
C TYR A 692 35.48 -3.68 -0.70
N MET A 693 34.51 -3.75 0.22
CA MET A 693 33.39 -2.79 0.23
C MET A 693 33.84 -1.39 0.70
N GLU A 694 34.93 -1.33 1.45
CA GLU A 694 35.60 -0.12 1.92
C GLU A 694 36.47 0.57 0.84
N ASP A 695 36.70 -0.06 -0.31
CA ASP A 695 37.53 0.46 -1.41
C ASP A 695 36.67 0.67 -2.68
N TYR A 696 36.48 1.94 -3.04
CA TYR A 696 35.73 2.34 -4.24
C TYR A 696 36.27 1.72 -5.53
N ASP A 697 37.60 1.72 -5.72
CA ASP A 697 38.22 1.20 -6.94
C ASP A 697 38.10 -0.32 -7.01
N SER A 698 38.10 -1.00 -5.85
CA SER A 698 37.82 -2.44 -5.77
C SER A 698 36.41 -2.77 -6.30
N ILE A 699 35.40 -2.01 -5.91
CA ILE A 699 34.03 -2.20 -6.41
C ILE A 699 33.95 -1.85 -7.90
N LYS A 700 34.53 -0.71 -8.31
CA LYS A 700 34.47 -0.18 -9.68
C LYS A 700 35.06 -1.14 -10.71
N ARG A 701 36.18 -1.81 -10.42
CA ARG A 701 36.83 -2.78 -11.31
C ARG A 701 35.90 -3.94 -11.69
N ASN A 702 34.90 -4.26 -10.87
CA ASN A 702 33.98 -5.36 -11.12
C ASN A 702 32.80 -4.98 -12.04
N VAL A 703 32.55 -3.69 -12.30
CA VAL A 703 31.45 -3.26 -13.17
C VAL A 703 31.63 -3.79 -14.60
N ALA A 704 32.84 -3.69 -15.16
CA ALA A 704 33.16 -4.18 -16.50
C ALA A 704 33.00 -5.71 -16.60
N ASN A 705 33.49 -6.45 -15.60
CA ASN A 705 33.38 -7.91 -15.54
C ASN A 705 31.91 -8.37 -15.50
N VAL A 706 31.10 -7.75 -14.65
CA VAL A 706 29.67 -8.05 -14.55
C VAL A 706 28.96 -7.70 -15.85
N SER A 707 29.23 -6.52 -16.42
CA SER A 707 28.67 -6.10 -17.72
C SER A 707 28.98 -7.11 -18.83
N GLN A 708 30.19 -7.68 -18.87
CA GLN A 708 30.57 -8.67 -19.86
C GLN A 708 29.77 -9.98 -19.69
N ILE A 709 29.64 -10.46 -18.46
CA ILE A 709 28.94 -11.71 -18.15
C ILE A 709 27.45 -11.61 -18.46
N THR A 710 26.84 -10.47 -18.14
CA THR A 710 25.38 -10.31 -18.22
C THR A 710 24.90 -9.69 -19.53
N GLY A 711 25.81 -9.40 -20.47
CA GLY A 711 25.48 -8.74 -21.73
C GLY A 711 25.05 -7.27 -21.56
N GLY A 712 25.61 -6.57 -20.58
CA GLY A 712 25.41 -5.14 -20.38
C GLY A 712 24.15 -4.74 -19.60
N LYS A 713 23.51 -5.69 -18.92
CA LYS A 713 22.31 -5.46 -18.09
C LYS A 713 22.42 -6.19 -16.75
N LEU A 714 21.76 -5.72 -15.71
CA LEU A 714 21.70 -6.41 -14.41
C LEU A 714 20.27 -6.34 -13.88
N ASP A 715 19.73 -7.43 -13.34
CA ASP A 715 18.32 -7.46 -12.92
C ASP A 715 18.16 -7.12 -11.44
N VAL A 716 19.03 -7.70 -10.60
CA VAL A 716 18.92 -7.61 -9.15
C VAL A 716 20.29 -7.40 -8.50
N ILE A 717 20.38 -6.44 -7.58
CA ILE A 717 21.45 -6.35 -6.59
C ILE A 717 20.91 -6.79 -5.24
N ILE A 718 21.64 -7.68 -4.54
CA ILE A 718 21.43 -8.03 -3.14
C ILE A 718 22.68 -7.62 -2.36
N ALA A 719 22.60 -6.44 -1.74
CA ALA A 719 23.66 -5.90 -0.90
C ALA A 719 23.58 -6.50 0.51
N ASN A 720 24.37 -7.55 0.74
CA ASN A 720 24.40 -8.31 1.99
C ASN A 720 25.70 -8.11 2.80
N ALA A 721 26.78 -7.68 2.16
CA ALA A 721 28.05 -7.44 2.85
C ALA A 721 27.87 -6.43 3.99
N ALA A 722 28.32 -6.83 5.18
CA ALA A 722 28.31 -6.00 6.37
C ALA A 722 29.53 -6.30 7.25
N PHE A 723 29.97 -5.29 7.97
CA PHE A 723 30.93 -5.32 9.04
C PHE A 723 30.20 -5.14 10.38
N ILE A 724 30.50 -6.02 11.33
CA ILE A 724 30.15 -5.87 12.73
C ILE A 724 31.42 -6.16 13.51
N SER A 725 31.81 -5.22 14.37
CA SER A 725 32.96 -5.37 15.23
C SER A 725 32.64 -6.29 16.41
N ILE A 726 33.60 -7.16 16.75
CA ILE A 726 33.52 -8.02 17.94
C ILE A 726 33.63 -7.16 19.21
N LEU A 727 34.28 -6.00 19.11
CA LEU A 727 34.58 -5.10 20.23
C LEU A 727 33.34 -4.30 20.66
N SER A 728 32.53 -3.80 19.72
CA SER A 728 31.27 -3.09 20.04
C SER A 728 30.00 -3.94 19.96
N GLY A 729 30.10 -5.17 19.44
CA GLY A 729 28.95 -6.05 19.24
C GLY A 729 28.17 -6.39 20.52
N PHE A 730 28.81 -6.28 21.69
CA PHE A 730 28.26 -6.71 22.98
C PHE A 730 28.26 -5.64 24.08
N ASP A 731 28.80 -4.45 23.81
CA ASP A 731 28.97 -3.38 24.79
C ASP A 731 28.04 -2.19 24.53
N ALA A 732 27.60 -1.53 25.60
CA ALA A 732 26.79 -0.32 25.54
C ALA A 732 27.61 0.92 25.14
N LEU A 733 26.96 1.95 24.59
CA LEU A 733 27.63 3.22 24.26
C LEU A 733 28.34 3.87 25.45
N SER A 734 27.80 3.74 26.66
CA SER A 734 28.44 4.24 27.89
C SER A 734 29.78 3.53 28.16
N THR A 735 29.82 2.20 28.01
CA THR A 735 31.02 1.39 28.18
C THR A 735 32.04 1.65 27.07
N LEU A 736 31.58 1.81 25.83
CA LEU A 736 32.45 2.19 24.72
C LEU A 736 33.02 3.61 24.86
N GLY A 737 32.32 4.48 25.61
CA GLY A 737 32.77 5.83 25.96
C GLY A 737 34.06 5.85 26.79
N ASP A 738 34.38 4.75 27.49
CA ASP A 738 35.64 4.61 28.24
C ASP A 738 36.86 4.43 27.31
N SER A 739 36.65 4.22 26.01
CA SER A 739 37.69 4.07 24.98
C SER A 739 37.32 4.82 23.69
N PRO A 740 37.33 6.17 23.71
CA PRO A 740 36.79 7.01 22.62
C PRO A 740 37.46 6.78 21.26
N ASP A 741 38.76 6.48 21.21
CA ASP A 741 39.48 6.19 19.95
C ASP A 741 39.00 4.89 19.30
N LYS A 742 38.75 3.86 20.12
CA LYS A 742 38.24 2.57 19.64
C LYS A 742 36.80 2.71 19.15
N LEU A 743 35.96 3.43 19.91
CA LEU A 743 34.59 3.74 19.51
C LEU A 743 34.56 4.51 18.18
N THR A 744 35.42 5.52 18.03
CA THR A 744 35.51 6.33 16.79
C THR A 744 35.95 5.47 15.61
N THR A 745 36.99 4.64 15.79
CA THR A 745 37.47 3.74 14.74
C THR A 745 36.37 2.78 14.28
N ASP A 746 35.64 2.18 15.22
CA ASP A 746 34.57 1.23 14.94
C ASP A 746 33.37 1.91 14.23
N LEU A 747 32.98 3.11 14.67
CA LEU A 747 31.97 3.93 13.98
C LEU A 747 32.37 4.20 12.54
N VAL A 748 33.62 4.63 12.31
CA VAL A 748 34.13 4.94 10.96
C VAL A 748 34.18 3.69 10.09
N GLU A 749 34.70 2.57 10.59
CA GLU A 749 34.78 1.30 9.84
C GLU A 749 33.39 0.74 9.52
N SER A 750 32.49 0.74 10.50
CA SER A 750 31.08 0.35 10.31
C SER A 750 30.42 1.21 9.23
N PHE A 751 30.62 2.53 9.22
CA PHE A 751 30.08 3.41 8.18
C PHE A 751 30.72 3.18 6.80
N LYS A 752 32.05 3.02 6.74
CA LYS A 752 32.78 2.77 5.48
C LYS A 752 32.25 1.53 4.77
N VAL A 753 32.08 0.42 5.50
CA VAL A 753 31.63 -0.85 4.90
C VAL A 753 30.12 -0.89 4.73
N ASN A 754 29.34 -0.59 5.77
CA ASN A 754 27.89 -0.86 5.76
C ASN A 754 27.10 0.22 5.02
N THR A 755 27.63 1.43 4.93
CA THR A 755 26.94 2.58 4.32
C THR A 755 27.65 3.03 3.04
N VAL A 756 28.86 3.59 3.16
CA VAL A 756 29.57 4.23 2.04
C VAL A 756 29.84 3.23 0.91
N GLY A 757 30.34 2.03 1.24
CA GLY A 757 30.57 0.96 0.28
C GLY A 757 29.32 0.55 -0.50
N ASN A 758 28.17 0.43 0.18
CA ASN A 758 26.91 0.07 -0.47
C ASN A 758 26.37 1.21 -1.35
N ILE A 759 26.54 2.47 -0.94
CA ILE A 759 26.20 3.64 -1.79
C ILE A 759 27.03 3.63 -3.07
N HIS A 760 28.34 3.38 -2.96
CA HIS A 760 29.22 3.26 -4.13
C HIS A 760 28.82 2.10 -5.04
N LEU A 761 28.53 0.93 -4.47
CA LEU A 761 28.02 -0.23 -5.20
C LEU A 761 26.75 0.13 -6.00
N PHE A 762 25.77 0.79 -5.37
CA PHE A 762 24.52 1.15 -6.02
C PHE A 762 24.75 2.11 -7.19
N ASN A 763 25.53 3.17 -6.98
CA ASN A 763 25.84 4.15 -8.03
C ASN A 763 26.61 3.53 -9.20
N LEU A 764 27.62 2.71 -8.92
CA LEU A 764 28.47 2.09 -9.94
C LEU A 764 27.72 1.09 -10.82
N PHE A 765 26.78 0.34 -10.24
CA PHE A 765 26.02 -0.69 -10.96
C PHE A 765 24.66 -0.21 -11.49
N MET A 766 24.22 1.01 -11.12
CA MET A 766 22.96 1.59 -11.59
C MET A 766 22.80 1.61 -13.12
N PRO A 767 23.84 1.94 -13.91
CA PRO A 767 23.74 1.90 -15.37
C PRO A 767 23.37 0.52 -15.94
N LEU A 768 23.76 -0.56 -15.27
CA LEU A 768 23.39 -1.93 -15.64
C LEU A 768 21.97 -2.27 -15.16
N ILE A 769 21.60 -1.86 -13.94
CA ILE A 769 20.25 -2.02 -13.37
C ILE A 769 19.18 -1.35 -14.24
N LEU A 770 19.45 -0.13 -14.72
CA LEU A 770 18.49 0.61 -15.57
C LEU A 770 18.17 -0.11 -16.88
N LYS A 771 19.08 -0.97 -17.36
CA LYS A 771 18.93 -1.83 -18.54
C LYS A 771 18.37 -3.22 -18.22
N GLY A 772 18.26 -3.57 -16.94
CA GLY A 772 17.68 -4.83 -16.48
C GLY A 772 16.17 -4.94 -16.74
N ASN A 773 15.67 -6.17 -16.74
CA ASN A 773 14.24 -6.45 -16.88
C ASN A 773 13.51 -6.23 -15.55
N THR A 774 14.09 -6.72 -14.44
CA THR A 774 13.43 -6.73 -13.13
C THR A 774 13.69 -5.45 -12.32
N LYS A 775 14.89 -4.87 -12.45
CA LYS A 775 15.31 -3.59 -11.84
C LYS A 775 15.13 -3.50 -10.33
N LYS A 776 15.76 -4.39 -9.55
CA LYS A 776 15.67 -4.41 -8.09
C LYS A 776 17.03 -4.19 -7.42
N VAL A 777 17.05 -3.38 -6.37
CA VAL A 777 18.20 -3.16 -5.48
C VAL A 777 17.75 -3.39 -4.05
N ILE A 778 18.22 -4.48 -3.46
CA ILE A 778 17.80 -4.96 -2.15
C ILE A 778 18.97 -4.82 -1.19
N TYR A 779 18.75 -4.12 -0.08
CA TYR A 779 19.71 -4.01 1.01
C TYR A 779 19.30 -4.95 2.15
N ILE A 780 20.21 -5.85 2.54
CA ILE A 780 20.00 -6.70 3.72
C ILE A 780 20.38 -5.90 4.97
N SER A 781 19.36 -5.49 5.70
CA SER A 781 19.48 -4.65 6.89
C SER A 781 19.32 -5.46 8.18
N SER A 782 19.25 -4.78 9.33
CA SER A 782 19.01 -5.37 10.65
C SER A 782 17.89 -4.63 11.35
N SER A 783 17.05 -5.33 12.11
CA SER A 783 16.03 -4.72 12.96
C SER A 783 16.60 -3.74 13.98
N MET A 784 17.88 -3.89 14.37
CA MET A 784 18.59 -2.92 15.21
C MET A 784 18.79 -1.55 14.52
N GLY A 785 18.61 -1.47 13.20
CA GLY A 785 18.55 -0.21 12.46
C GLY A 785 17.16 0.47 12.52
N HIS A 786 16.21 -0.06 13.29
CA HIS A 786 14.88 0.52 13.51
C HIS A 786 14.77 1.05 14.95
N PRO A 787 14.57 2.37 15.17
CA PRO A 787 14.49 2.95 16.51
C PRO A 787 13.47 2.26 17.42
N ASP A 788 12.25 2.01 16.91
CA ASP A 788 11.20 1.37 17.73
C ASP A 788 11.57 -0.05 18.18
N PHE A 789 12.33 -0.80 17.38
CA PHE A 789 12.81 -2.13 17.78
C PHE A 789 13.86 -2.02 18.89
N VAL A 790 14.81 -1.10 18.74
CA VAL A 790 15.85 -0.83 19.75
C VAL A 790 15.22 -0.40 21.08
N THR A 791 14.25 0.51 21.05
CA THR A 791 13.53 0.98 22.24
C THR A 791 12.67 -0.12 22.86
N LYS A 792 11.95 -0.91 22.06
CA LYS A 792 11.07 -1.98 22.55
C LYS A 792 11.84 -3.06 23.34
N PHE A 793 13.00 -3.46 22.86
CA PHE A 793 13.80 -4.53 23.48
C PHE A 793 14.95 -4.02 24.35
N THR A 794 15.06 -2.70 24.54
CA THR A 794 16.10 -2.03 25.32
C THR A 794 17.50 -2.53 24.93
N LEU A 795 17.78 -2.51 23.62
CA LEU A 795 19.05 -2.99 23.07
C LEU A 795 20.10 -1.87 23.17
N THR A 796 21.12 -2.10 23.98
CA THR A 796 22.20 -1.11 24.20
C THR A 796 23.47 -1.43 23.42
N ASN A 797 23.60 -2.65 22.91
CA ASN A 797 24.80 -3.18 22.28
C ASN A 797 24.87 -2.92 20.76
N ALA A 798 26.02 -3.20 20.15
CA ALA A 798 26.25 -3.10 18.70
C ALA A 798 25.85 -1.74 18.10
N ALA A 799 26.11 -0.65 18.84
CA ALA A 799 25.67 0.68 18.45
C ALA A 799 26.28 1.15 17.10
N PRO A 800 27.60 1.01 16.82
CA PRO A 800 28.17 1.38 15.52
C PRO A 800 27.51 0.65 14.34
N TYR A 801 27.26 -0.66 14.50
CA TYR A 801 26.55 -1.47 13.53
C TYR A 801 25.11 -0.97 13.32
N SER A 802 24.36 -0.81 14.40
CA SER A 802 22.95 -0.37 14.38
C SER A 802 22.78 1.00 13.71
N ILE A 803 23.63 1.96 14.07
CA ILE A 803 23.63 3.32 13.48
C ILE A 803 23.93 3.23 11.98
N SER A 804 24.93 2.44 11.56
CA SER A 804 25.26 2.28 10.14
C SER A 804 24.13 1.61 9.34
N LYS A 805 23.39 0.67 9.93
CA LYS A 805 22.20 0.06 9.31
C LYS A 805 21.06 1.07 9.17
N ALA A 806 20.81 1.88 10.20
CA ALA A 806 19.81 2.96 10.14
C ALA A 806 20.14 4.01 9.07
N ALA A 807 21.41 4.43 8.99
CA ALA A 807 21.88 5.35 7.95
C ALA A 807 21.65 4.80 6.54
N MET A 808 21.96 3.51 6.33
CA MET A 808 21.75 2.88 5.04
C MET A 808 20.27 2.70 4.69
N ASN A 809 19.39 2.42 5.67
CA ASN A 809 17.93 2.38 5.44
C ASN A 809 17.41 3.73 4.91
N LEU A 810 17.92 4.85 5.45
CA LEU A 810 17.59 6.18 4.94
C LEU A 810 18.16 6.41 3.53
N ALA A 811 19.38 5.97 3.25
CA ALA A 811 19.96 6.05 1.91
C ALA A 811 19.14 5.27 0.87
N VAL A 812 18.66 4.06 1.21
CA VAL A 812 17.76 3.27 0.36
C VAL A 812 16.45 4.03 0.08
N ALA A 813 15.87 4.69 1.08
CA ALA A 813 14.68 5.51 0.89
C ALA A 813 14.93 6.70 -0.07
N LYS A 814 16.10 7.34 0.00
CA LYS A 814 16.51 8.41 -0.91
C LYS A 814 16.72 7.90 -2.34
N PHE A 815 17.42 6.79 -2.52
CA PHE A 815 17.57 6.15 -3.82
C PHE A 815 16.23 5.73 -4.43
N SER A 816 15.31 5.22 -3.60
CA SER A 816 13.94 4.93 -4.07
C SER A 816 13.24 6.20 -4.57
N ALA A 817 13.32 7.30 -3.82
CA ALA A 817 12.72 8.57 -4.23
C ALA A 817 13.28 9.08 -5.57
N GLU A 818 14.58 8.86 -5.82
CA GLU A 818 15.25 9.21 -7.07
C GLU A 818 14.85 8.29 -8.25
N TYR A 819 14.97 6.97 -8.09
CA TYR A 819 14.88 6.01 -9.19
C TYR A 819 13.50 5.35 -9.38
N SER A 820 12.53 5.59 -8.48
CA SER A 820 11.18 5.01 -8.59
C SER A 820 10.47 5.37 -9.89
N LYS A 821 10.68 6.59 -10.43
CA LYS A 821 10.13 7.01 -11.72
C LYS A 821 10.65 6.19 -12.91
N GLN A 822 11.84 5.59 -12.77
CA GLN A 822 12.42 4.68 -13.77
C GLN A 822 12.08 3.21 -13.47
N ASN A 823 11.12 2.97 -12.57
CA ASN A 823 10.66 1.66 -12.12
C ASN A 823 11.77 0.79 -11.50
N VAL A 824 12.76 1.42 -10.84
CA VAL A 824 13.78 0.69 -10.06
C VAL A 824 13.30 0.58 -8.62
N LEU A 825 13.16 -0.65 -8.12
CA LEU A 825 12.80 -0.90 -6.73
C LEU A 825 14.04 -0.85 -5.85
N PHE A 826 14.09 0.12 -4.94
CA PHE A 826 15.01 0.13 -3.80
C PHE A 826 14.28 -0.29 -2.54
N MET A 827 14.81 -1.24 -1.77
CA MET A 827 14.16 -1.75 -0.57
C MET A 827 15.16 -2.30 0.45
N SER A 828 14.88 -2.09 1.74
CA SER A 828 15.63 -2.72 2.83
C SER A 828 14.83 -3.89 3.41
N ILE A 829 15.50 -5.03 3.61
CA ILE A 829 14.89 -6.23 4.21
C ILE A 829 15.75 -6.71 5.38
N CYS A 830 15.15 -6.88 6.55
CA CYS A 830 15.75 -7.55 7.70
C CYS A 830 15.48 -9.06 7.61
N PRO A 831 16.51 -9.92 7.60
CA PRO A 831 16.33 -11.38 7.58
C PRO A 831 15.88 -11.94 8.94
N GLY A 832 15.75 -11.09 9.96
CA GLY A 832 15.50 -11.45 11.36
C GLY A 832 16.78 -11.92 12.06
N VAL A 833 16.62 -12.58 13.20
CA VAL A 833 17.73 -13.24 13.91
C VAL A 833 18.04 -14.56 13.20
N VAL A 834 19.24 -14.67 12.63
CA VAL A 834 19.66 -15.82 11.82
C VAL A 834 20.96 -16.38 12.37
N ASP A 835 21.05 -17.70 12.49
CA ASP A 835 22.31 -18.35 12.84
C ASP A 835 23.26 -18.37 11.64
N THR A 836 24.24 -17.47 11.66
CA THR A 836 25.24 -17.34 10.60
C THR A 836 26.55 -18.07 10.89
N GLY A 837 26.63 -18.89 11.94
CA GLY A 837 27.83 -19.65 12.32
C GLY A 837 28.99 -18.78 12.81
N THR A 838 28.71 -17.55 13.24
CA THR A 838 29.67 -16.62 13.87
C THR A 838 29.73 -16.76 15.40
N LEU A 839 28.94 -17.69 15.96
CA LEU A 839 28.71 -17.86 17.39
C LEU A 839 29.70 -18.83 18.06
N ASP A 840 30.35 -19.68 17.27
CA ASP A 840 31.26 -20.73 17.76
C ASP A 840 32.60 -20.18 18.31
N SER A 841 32.88 -18.90 18.10
CA SER A 841 34.15 -18.24 18.48
C SER A 841 34.00 -17.20 19.61
N LEU A 842 32.88 -17.21 20.34
CA LEU A 842 32.59 -16.24 21.41
C LEU A 842 33.13 -16.69 22.77
N THR A 843 33.53 -15.73 23.61
CA THR A 843 33.90 -15.99 25.01
C THR A 843 32.66 -16.36 25.85
N GLU A 844 32.86 -17.02 27.00
CA GLU A 844 31.74 -17.37 27.90
C GLU A 844 30.93 -16.14 28.34
N GLU A 845 31.58 -15.00 28.56
CA GLU A 845 30.92 -13.74 28.91
C GLU A 845 30.06 -13.20 27.76
N GLN A 846 30.54 -13.28 26.52
CA GLN A 846 29.79 -12.88 25.33
C GLN A 846 28.58 -13.80 25.09
N GLN A 847 28.73 -15.10 25.32
CA GLN A 847 27.63 -16.06 25.25
C GLN A 847 26.55 -15.76 26.30
N ALA A 848 26.95 -15.38 27.53
CA ALA A 848 26.01 -14.98 28.58
C ALA A 848 25.19 -13.74 28.17
N ARG A 849 25.85 -12.70 27.64
CA ARG A 849 25.17 -11.47 27.15
C ARG A 849 24.23 -11.74 25.98
N MET A 850 24.57 -12.69 25.10
CA MET A 850 23.66 -13.16 24.06
C MET A 850 22.46 -13.91 24.62
N GLY A 851 22.67 -14.74 25.65
CA GLY A 851 21.60 -15.42 26.38
C GLY A 851 20.60 -14.44 27.01
N GLU A 852 21.07 -13.33 27.57
CA GLU A 852 20.21 -12.27 28.09
C GLU A 852 19.37 -11.59 27.00
N MET A 853 19.97 -11.31 25.83
CA MET A 853 19.24 -10.76 24.70
C MET A 853 18.16 -11.73 24.19
N ALA A 854 18.50 -13.02 24.07
CA ALA A 854 17.55 -14.04 23.66
C ALA A 854 16.38 -14.19 24.65
N LYS A 855 16.63 -14.05 25.96
CA LYS A 855 15.58 -14.01 26.98
C LYS A 855 14.64 -12.82 26.79
N LYS A 856 15.19 -11.61 26.60
CA LYS A 856 14.38 -10.40 26.33
C LYS A 856 13.49 -10.56 25.08
N PHE A 857 14.02 -11.19 24.04
CA PHE A 857 13.25 -11.51 22.83
C PHE A 857 12.12 -12.49 23.13
N ALA A 858 12.38 -13.58 23.85
CA ALA A 858 11.37 -14.57 24.20
C ALA A 858 10.29 -14.03 25.16
N GLU A 859 10.63 -13.13 26.08
CA GLU A 859 9.69 -12.52 27.04
C GLU A 859 8.67 -11.60 26.36
N LEU A 860 9.11 -10.80 25.39
CA LEU A 860 8.27 -9.81 24.70
C LEU A 860 7.63 -10.35 23.42
N GLU A 861 8.18 -11.41 22.84
CA GLU A 861 7.65 -12.09 21.65
C GLU A 861 7.58 -13.61 21.87
N PRO A 862 6.45 -14.13 22.42
CA PRO A 862 6.30 -15.54 22.76
C PRO A 862 6.40 -16.51 21.56
N HIS A 863 6.30 -15.99 20.34
CA HIS A 863 6.44 -16.75 19.10
C HIS A 863 7.89 -16.92 18.65
N PHE A 864 8.84 -16.17 19.23
CA PHE A 864 10.26 -16.29 18.93
C PHE A 864 10.82 -17.59 19.51
N LYS A 865 11.17 -18.54 18.65
CA LYS A 865 11.71 -19.86 19.02
C LYS A 865 13.24 -19.93 18.96
N GLY A 866 13.89 -18.79 18.80
CA GLY A 866 15.33 -18.69 18.57
C GLY A 866 15.69 -18.33 17.13
N PRO A 867 17.01 -18.29 16.81
CA PRO A 867 17.50 -17.92 15.49
C PRO A 867 16.97 -18.83 14.38
N ALA A 868 16.62 -18.25 13.24
CA ALA A 868 16.27 -19.01 12.04
C ALA A 868 17.53 -19.57 11.36
N THR A 869 17.37 -20.66 10.59
CA THR A 869 18.43 -21.13 9.70
C THR A 869 18.62 -20.16 8.53
N PRO A 870 19.84 -20.04 7.95
CA PRO A 870 20.05 -19.25 6.74
C PRO A 870 19.11 -19.65 5.60
N GLU A 871 18.85 -20.95 5.42
CA GLU A 871 17.96 -21.49 4.39
C GLU A 871 16.54 -20.93 4.50
N SER A 872 15.93 -21.03 5.69
CA SER A 872 14.59 -20.52 5.96
C SER A 872 14.52 -19.00 5.85
N ALA A 873 15.53 -18.29 6.37
CA ALA A 873 15.57 -16.84 6.30
C ALA A 873 15.66 -16.34 4.84
N VAL A 874 16.57 -16.91 4.04
CA VAL A 874 16.73 -16.55 2.63
C VAL A 874 15.50 -16.90 1.82
N GLN A 875 14.86 -18.05 2.06
CA GLN A 875 13.63 -18.42 1.36
C GLN A 875 12.53 -17.37 1.55
N HIS A 876 12.33 -16.91 2.80
CA HIS A 876 11.35 -15.86 3.10
C HIS A 876 11.74 -14.51 2.48
N VAL A 877 13.01 -14.12 2.56
CA VAL A 877 13.49 -12.88 1.96
C VAL A 877 13.34 -12.90 0.43
N LEU A 878 13.68 -13.99 -0.26
CA LEU A 878 13.48 -14.14 -1.70
C LEU A 878 11.99 -14.03 -2.06
N ALA A 879 11.10 -14.65 -1.28
CA ALA A 879 9.67 -14.51 -1.50
C ALA A 879 9.17 -13.06 -1.36
N VAL A 880 9.74 -12.27 -0.43
CA VAL A 880 9.47 -10.82 -0.32
C VAL A 880 10.01 -10.08 -1.54
N ILE A 881 11.26 -10.34 -1.94
CA ILE A 881 11.88 -9.71 -3.10
C ILE A 881 11.03 -9.96 -4.35
N ASP A 882 10.57 -11.19 -4.56
CA ASP A 882 9.81 -11.58 -5.76
C ASP A 882 8.49 -10.82 -5.89
N ARG A 883 7.70 -10.75 -4.81
CA ARG A 883 6.40 -10.05 -4.80
C ARG A 883 6.49 -8.51 -4.72
N SER A 884 7.66 -7.98 -4.40
CA SER A 884 7.84 -6.53 -4.22
C SER A 884 8.02 -5.79 -5.54
N SER A 885 7.40 -4.62 -5.65
CA SER A 885 7.55 -3.72 -6.81
C SER A 885 7.36 -2.25 -6.44
N VAL A 886 7.79 -1.34 -7.30
CA VAL A 886 7.51 0.10 -7.15
C VAL A 886 6.00 0.35 -7.21
N ALA A 887 5.30 -0.34 -8.12
CA ALA A 887 3.85 -0.23 -8.30
C ALA A 887 3.05 -0.65 -7.05
N ASN A 888 3.57 -1.61 -6.29
CA ASN A 888 2.97 -2.09 -5.04
C ASN A 888 3.34 -1.23 -3.82
N GLY A 889 4.00 -0.09 -4.03
CA GLY A 889 4.37 0.84 -2.96
C GLY A 889 5.51 0.35 -2.07
N ASN A 890 6.29 -0.65 -2.51
CA ASN A 890 7.38 -1.19 -1.70
C ASN A 890 8.67 -0.34 -1.77
N GLY A 891 8.73 0.64 -2.67
CA GLY A 891 9.90 1.50 -2.85
C GLY A 891 10.26 2.28 -1.58
N GLY A 892 11.50 2.16 -1.12
CA GLY A 892 12.06 2.88 0.02
C GLY A 892 11.62 2.32 1.37
N THR A 893 10.91 1.19 1.38
CA THR A 893 10.44 0.56 2.62
C THR A 893 11.56 -0.20 3.32
N PHE A 894 11.44 -0.32 4.63
CA PHE A 894 12.24 -1.20 5.47
C PHE A 894 11.33 -2.20 6.17
N VAL A 895 11.46 -3.47 5.81
CA VAL A 895 10.58 -4.57 6.26
C VAL A 895 11.37 -5.75 6.79
N SER A 896 10.68 -6.69 7.45
CA SER A 896 11.20 -7.99 7.83
C SER A 896 11.23 -9.00 6.67
N ARG A 897 11.76 -10.20 6.93
CA ARG A 897 11.71 -11.36 6.01
C ARG A 897 10.28 -11.76 5.63
N PHE A 898 9.27 -11.28 6.32
CA PHE A 898 7.86 -11.52 6.00
C PHE A 898 7.21 -10.37 5.20
N GLY A 899 7.93 -9.26 4.97
CA GLY A 899 7.43 -8.10 4.24
C GLY A 899 6.57 -7.16 5.09
N ASN A 900 6.64 -7.27 6.42
CA ASN A 900 5.95 -6.44 7.40
C ASN A 900 6.95 -5.86 8.42
N GLN A 901 6.49 -5.36 9.58
CA GLN A 901 7.37 -4.90 10.67
C GLN A 901 7.49 -5.90 11.83
N GLU A 902 7.23 -7.19 11.58
CA GLU A 902 7.46 -8.26 12.54
C GLU A 902 8.90 -8.76 12.38
N TRP A 903 9.78 -8.31 13.27
CA TRP A 903 11.24 -8.45 13.12
C TRP A 903 11.82 -9.79 13.57
N LEU A 904 11.13 -10.52 14.46
CA LEU A 904 11.61 -11.74 15.12
C LEU A 904 11.08 -13.02 14.47
#